data_AF-A0AA39LPK9-F1
#
_entry.id   AF-A0AA39LPK9-F1
#
_cell.length_a   1.000
_cell.length_b   1.000
_cell.length_c   1.000
_cell.angle_alpha   90.00
_cell.angle_beta   90.00
_cell.angle_gamma   90.00
#
_symmetry.space_group_name_H-M   'P 1'
#
loop_
_entity.id
_entity.type
_entity.pdbx_description
1 polymer ?
#
loop_
_entity_poly.entity_id
_entity_poly.type
_entity_poly.pdbx_seq_one_letter_code
_entity_poly.pdbx_strand_id
1 'polypeptide(L)'
;MFIVVFLSLFALLDGIVIRTNRGEIQGYTSYEGGIDTPVHVFKAVPFAKAPIGDLRFRLLEDPLPWDGILKATEYSTACMSNSTRTFSPQKNISEDCLYLNIFADKRCFDQGRSRSCPVVPYIHGGSFTYDSAVMFNDTQIIQKYANKEIVFVIPAYRIGIFGFLDLGNDDVVRRNVGLYDVVHALKWIKEEIRNFGGDPDRITLFGSSSGASVVAYLTMSPIVPLDYFHQSIALSNAPNMMKDGNRNMSILVAERIGCSGPGATDQDIVDCLRSKSALEIVGWQRSLEVRGSLVIQGPEPDSLMLPGNYFELMTKAPAKPILLGQTKHEFINTHEIDNYEEVYCSSYCRFFEYHTKEAIDECVRYYTNKTGRYDDWRPFNENGSGYYVFDAKKNGSDIVFPHFENSPFFPGHAHFWLSHLAEVDKEAREKRTRTFATEAIKERLSLAFELREDGCVDRFLLRGGSDAVTLARASPAASRSLSCAVHGETLGNVHNRNFRSLQLPALRISTDARARAALLRCSLPVDPRDSTHRCRSTVTLEPKMTLNKLSIDKVAVAGKRVLIRVDFNVPQKNGEITNNQRIVAALPTIRHALDNGAKSVVLMSHLGRPDGRHQEKFTLRPVAKELETLLGKPVVFLEDCVGAEVEQATANPPNGAVILLENLRFHIEEEGKGVNEAGEKVKADKEAVEKFRASLSKHGDVYINDAFGTAHRAHSSMVGCALKERATGFLMKKELEYFAKALESPERPFLAILGGAKVADKIQLIRNLCDKVDEMIIGGGMAFTFLKVLNGTNIGNSLYDEEGAKIVHELMEKAKEKNVTIHLPTDFVNADKFAEDAAFNVTDLKTGVPDGYMGLDVGPESTKKFAEVVKKAKTIVWNGPAGVFEFDNFSRGTKGLMDAVVEATSKGAITIIGGGDTATACKKWNTEAKVSHVSTGGGASLELLEGKVLPGVDALSSA
;
A
#
# COMPACT_ATOMS: atom_id res chain seq x y z
N MET A 1 26.10 49.86 -12.69
CA MET A 1 25.27 48.64 -12.81
C MET A 1 25.38 47.83 -11.51
N PHE A 2 24.70 48.26 -10.43
CA PHE A 2 24.89 47.65 -9.10
C PHE A 2 23.62 47.56 -8.22
N ILE A 3 22.47 48.04 -8.72
CA ILE A 3 21.22 48.15 -7.93
C ILE A 3 20.21 47.02 -8.27
N VAL A 4 20.32 46.41 -9.45
CA VAL A 4 19.33 45.43 -9.96
C VAL A 4 19.47 44.04 -9.31
N VAL A 5 20.65 43.69 -8.78
CA VAL A 5 20.92 42.35 -8.20
C VAL A 5 20.34 42.18 -6.78
N PHE A 6 20.03 43.27 -6.07
CA PHE A 6 19.52 43.20 -4.69
C PHE A 6 18.01 42.96 -4.57
N LEU A 7 17.24 43.22 -5.63
CA LEU A 7 15.78 43.05 -5.61
C LEU A 7 15.33 41.60 -5.88
N SER A 8 16.15 40.80 -6.56
CA SER A 8 15.84 39.39 -6.87
C SER A 8 16.14 38.41 -5.73
N LEU A 9 16.71 38.86 -4.60
CA LEU A 9 16.96 38.02 -3.42
C LEU A 9 15.85 38.07 -2.35
N PHE A 10 14.94 39.05 -2.43
CA PHE A 10 13.88 39.23 -1.43
C PHE A 10 12.60 38.42 -1.71
N ALA A 11 12.43 37.87 -2.91
CA ALA A 11 11.27 37.05 -3.31
C ALA A 11 11.29 35.60 -2.78
N LEU A 12 11.92 35.36 -1.63
CA LEU A 12 12.14 34.04 -1.03
C LEU A 12 11.62 33.92 0.43
N LEU A 13 10.89 34.93 0.92
CA LEU A 13 10.39 35.00 2.31
C LEU A 13 8.89 35.30 2.43
N ASP A 14 8.08 34.90 1.44
CA ASP A 14 6.62 34.86 1.55
C ASP A 14 6.16 33.73 2.49
N GLY A 15 6.31 33.95 3.80
CA GLY A 15 5.79 33.09 4.85
C GLY A 15 4.26 33.15 4.89
N ILE A 16 3.59 32.02 4.64
CA ILE A 16 2.14 31.91 4.55
C ILE A 16 1.47 32.30 5.88
N VAL A 17 0.60 33.31 5.85
CA VAL A 17 -0.17 33.75 7.02
C VAL A 17 -1.59 33.19 6.95
N ILE A 18 -1.98 32.44 7.97
CA ILE A 18 -3.32 31.90 8.18
C ILE A 18 -3.97 32.63 9.37
N ARG A 19 -5.24 33.00 9.22
CA ARG A 19 -6.03 33.63 10.29
C ARG A 19 -6.95 32.59 10.93
N THR A 20 -6.85 32.48 12.24
CA THR A 20 -7.72 31.64 13.10
C THR A 20 -8.69 32.53 13.88
N ASN A 21 -9.64 31.94 14.62
CA ASN A 21 -10.45 32.72 15.57
C ASN A 21 -9.64 33.22 16.79
N ARG A 22 -8.39 32.74 16.94
CA ARG A 22 -7.51 33.00 18.09
C ARG A 22 -6.34 33.96 17.75
N GLY A 23 -6.13 34.27 16.47
CA GLY A 23 -5.10 35.20 16.00
C GLY A 23 -4.52 34.79 14.64
N GLU A 24 -3.51 35.53 14.17
CA GLU A 24 -2.82 35.25 12.91
C GLU A 24 -1.56 34.40 13.13
N ILE A 25 -1.27 33.50 12.20
CA ILE A 25 -0.21 32.48 12.29
C ILE A 25 0.59 32.49 10.99
N GLN A 26 1.89 32.78 11.06
CA GLN A 26 2.83 32.69 9.95
C GLN A 26 3.57 31.34 9.97
N GLY A 27 3.28 30.50 8.99
CA GLY A 27 4.07 29.30 8.65
C GLY A 27 5.03 29.56 7.48
N TYR A 28 5.53 28.48 6.89
CA TYR A 28 6.40 28.52 5.71
C TYR A 28 5.97 27.50 4.65
N THR A 29 6.49 27.66 3.43
CA THR A 29 6.28 26.71 2.33
C THR A 29 7.52 25.83 2.19
N SER A 30 7.37 24.52 2.41
CA SER A 30 8.47 23.56 2.28
C SER A 30 8.41 22.81 0.95
N TYR A 31 9.58 22.70 0.31
CA TYR A 31 9.84 21.91 -0.90
C TYR A 31 10.73 20.70 -0.59
N GLU A 32 10.89 20.35 0.69
CA GLU A 32 11.77 19.26 1.13
C GLU A 32 11.38 17.90 0.53
N GLY A 33 12.39 17.09 0.26
CA GLY A 33 12.19 15.71 -0.17
C GLY A 33 11.93 15.50 -1.67
N GLY A 34 12.06 16.54 -2.51
CA GLY A 34 11.96 16.39 -3.97
C GLY A 34 10.53 16.19 -4.45
N ILE A 35 9.61 17.00 -3.93
CA ILE A 35 8.17 16.92 -4.20
C ILE A 35 7.74 17.95 -5.28
N ASP A 36 6.91 17.53 -6.23
CA ASP A 36 6.35 18.43 -7.26
C ASP A 36 5.39 19.48 -6.68
N THR A 37 4.66 19.10 -5.63
CA THR A 37 3.76 19.99 -4.89
C THR A 37 4.33 20.25 -3.51
N PRO A 38 4.58 21.52 -3.13
CA PRO A 38 5.08 21.85 -1.80
C PRO A 38 4.01 21.70 -0.71
N VAL A 39 4.47 21.66 0.54
CA VAL A 39 3.63 21.57 1.73
C VAL A 39 3.75 22.86 2.54
N HIS A 40 2.63 23.42 2.98
CA HIS A 40 2.60 24.52 3.94
C HIS A 40 2.72 23.97 5.36
N VAL A 41 3.71 24.46 6.10
CA VAL A 41 4.13 23.93 7.40
C VAL A 41 3.96 24.98 8.48
N PHE A 42 3.28 24.60 9.56
CA PHE A 42 3.04 25.42 10.75
C PHE A 42 3.38 24.60 11.99
N LYS A 43 4.41 25.00 12.72
CA LYS A 43 4.92 24.31 13.91
C LYS A 43 4.57 25.07 15.18
N ALA A 44 4.48 24.36 16.31
CA ALA A 44 4.21 24.97 17.61
C ALA A 44 2.91 25.82 17.69
N VAL A 45 1.87 25.47 16.93
CA VAL A 45 0.58 26.17 16.96
C VAL A 45 -0.17 25.83 18.26
N PRO A 46 -0.42 26.79 19.18
CA PRO A 46 -1.02 26.49 20.49
C PRO A 46 -2.49 26.14 20.35
N PHE A 47 -2.87 24.91 20.74
CA PHE A 47 -4.28 24.51 20.80
C PHE A 47 -4.89 24.71 22.20
N ALA A 48 -4.04 24.74 23.23
CA ALA A 48 -4.41 24.91 24.64
C ALA A 48 -3.33 25.67 25.40
N LYS A 49 -3.70 26.27 26.54
CA LYS A 49 -2.76 26.79 27.52
C LYS A 49 -2.33 25.66 28.45
N ALA A 50 -1.02 25.41 28.54
CA ALA A 50 -0.49 24.35 29.39
C ALA A 50 -0.71 24.66 30.89
N PRO A 51 -1.26 23.72 31.68
CA PRO A 51 -1.48 23.91 33.10
C PRO A 51 -0.18 23.64 33.89
N ILE A 52 0.68 24.65 33.96
CA ILE A 52 2.03 24.59 34.56
C ILE A 52 2.06 25.07 36.04
N GLY A 53 3.11 24.73 36.78
CA GLY A 53 3.33 25.24 38.15
C GLY A 53 2.20 24.84 39.12
N ASP A 54 1.55 25.82 39.76
CA ASP A 54 0.42 25.57 40.67
C ASP A 54 -0.84 25.00 39.97
N LEU A 55 -0.88 25.07 38.64
CA LEU A 55 -1.91 24.43 37.81
C LEU A 55 -1.52 22.99 37.42
N ARG A 56 -0.32 22.51 37.75
CA ARG A 56 0.15 21.16 37.39
C ARG A 56 -0.84 20.07 37.80
N PHE A 57 -0.96 19.07 36.93
CA PHE A 57 -1.90 17.94 36.97
C PHE A 57 -3.39 18.30 36.84
N ARG A 58 -3.75 19.57 36.61
CA ARG A 58 -5.13 19.94 36.24
C ARG A 58 -5.42 19.63 34.77
N LEU A 59 -6.69 19.77 34.39
CA LEU A 59 -7.07 19.96 32.99
C LEU A 59 -6.43 21.24 32.44
N LEU A 60 -6.27 21.27 31.12
CA LEU A 60 -5.84 22.46 30.36
C LEU A 60 -6.92 23.56 30.38
N GLU A 61 -6.55 24.73 29.88
CA GLU A 61 -7.47 25.83 29.58
C GLU A 61 -7.44 26.11 28.06
N ASP A 62 -8.55 26.59 27.49
CA ASP A 62 -8.51 27.21 26.15
C ASP A 62 -7.48 28.36 26.17
N PRO A 63 -6.62 28.51 25.15
CA PRO A 63 -5.63 29.57 25.10
C PRO A 63 -6.33 30.90 24.77
N LEU A 64 -5.88 31.98 25.41
CA LEU A 64 -6.34 33.32 25.07
C LEU A 64 -5.95 33.66 23.62
N PRO A 65 -6.76 34.45 22.90
CA PRO A 65 -6.33 35.03 21.64
C PRO A 65 -5.05 35.86 21.81
N TRP A 66 -4.19 35.88 20.78
CA TRP A 66 -2.94 36.63 20.77
C TRP A 66 -3.01 37.82 19.81
N ASP A 67 -2.38 38.93 20.19
CA ASP A 67 -2.20 40.09 19.32
C ASP A 67 -1.06 39.87 18.32
N GLY A 68 -1.30 40.25 17.07
CA GLY A 68 -0.30 40.15 15.99
C GLY A 68 -0.14 38.74 15.41
N ILE A 69 1.02 38.50 14.80
CA ILE A 69 1.31 37.30 14.01
C ILE A 69 2.24 36.35 14.79
N LEU A 70 1.72 35.18 15.16
CA LEU A 70 2.49 34.10 15.76
C LEU A 70 3.37 33.43 14.69
N LYS A 71 4.69 33.34 14.92
CA LYS A 71 5.63 32.68 14.01
C LYS A 71 5.71 31.18 14.28
N ALA A 72 4.92 30.42 13.53
CA ALA A 72 4.83 28.96 13.57
C ALA A 72 5.89 28.29 12.66
N THR A 73 7.15 28.73 12.73
CA THR A 73 8.22 28.28 11.82
C THR A 73 9.17 27.24 12.43
N GLU A 74 9.20 27.12 13.76
CA GLU A 74 10.13 26.24 14.48
C GLU A 74 9.39 25.29 15.44
N TYR A 75 9.99 24.15 15.75
CA TYR A 75 9.43 23.21 16.73
C TYR A 75 9.61 23.76 18.15
N SER A 76 8.54 23.71 18.96
CA SER A 76 8.63 23.91 20.41
C SER A 76 9.20 22.66 21.11
N THR A 77 9.40 22.77 22.42
CA THR A 77 9.96 21.70 23.27
C THR A 77 9.05 20.48 23.37
N ALA A 78 9.63 19.29 23.51
CA ALA A 78 8.85 18.10 23.83
C ALA A 78 8.22 18.17 25.24
N CYS A 79 7.12 17.47 25.47
CA CYS A 79 6.54 17.37 26.82
C CYS A 79 7.49 16.65 27.80
N MET A 80 7.40 17.03 29.08
CA MET A 80 8.13 16.39 30.20
C MET A 80 8.03 14.86 30.18
N SER A 81 9.17 14.20 29.97
CA SER A 81 9.25 12.76 29.64
C SER A 81 10.68 12.21 29.78
N ASN A 82 10.84 10.88 29.74
CA ASN A 82 12.15 10.20 29.72
C ASN A 82 12.81 10.20 28.32
N SER A 83 12.57 11.25 27.53
CA SER A 83 12.92 11.37 26.10
C SER A 83 14.41 11.12 25.79
N THR A 84 15.31 11.41 26.73
CA THR A 84 16.77 11.29 26.58
C THR A 84 17.32 9.86 26.49
N ARG A 85 16.47 8.83 26.43
CA ARG A 85 16.84 7.42 26.15
C ARG A 85 16.14 6.80 24.93
N THR A 86 15.44 7.61 24.12
CA THR A 86 14.79 7.15 22.88
C THR A 86 15.76 7.04 21.71
N PHE A 87 15.27 6.50 20.59
CA PHE A 87 15.99 6.52 19.31
C PHE A 87 16.15 7.94 18.71
N SER A 88 15.36 8.91 19.18
CA SER A 88 15.41 10.33 18.75
C SER A 88 15.42 11.25 19.99
N PRO A 89 16.54 11.28 20.75
CA PRO A 89 16.56 11.82 22.11
C PRO A 89 16.40 13.34 22.14
N GLN A 90 15.24 13.79 22.61
CA GLN A 90 14.88 15.20 22.68
C GLN A 90 15.66 15.92 23.79
N LYS A 91 16.40 16.96 23.43
CA LYS A 91 17.25 17.73 24.35
C LYS A 91 16.47 18.80 25.13
N ASN A 92 15.43 19.35 24.53
CA ASN A 92 14.62 20.41 25.12
C ASN A 92 13.24 19.85 25.50
N ILE A 93 12.95 19.81 26.80
CA ILE A 93 11.65 19.40 27.36
C ILE A 93 11.06 20.51 28.23
N SER A 94 9.73 20.69 28.19
CA SER A 94 8.98 21.65 29.01
C SER A 94 7.65 21.07 29.49
N GLU A 95 7.07 21.71 30.50
CA GLU A 95 5.64 21.56 30.81
C GLU A 95 4.76 22.33 29.82
N ASP A 96 5.28 23.43 29.27
CA ASP A 96 4.62 24.22 28.23
C ASP A 96 4.83 23.57 26.86
N CYS A 97 3.96 22.61 26.55
CA CYS A 97 4.11 21.72 25.40
C CYS A 97 2.79 21.42 24.64
N LEU A 98 1.69 22.16 24.87
CA LEU A 98 0.39 21.86 24.27
C LEU A 98 0.18 22.59 22.92
N TYR A 99 0.83 22.06 21.89
CA TYR A 99 0.79 22.60 20.53
C TYR A 99 0.55 21.54 19.44
N LEU A 100 0.24 22.01 18.24
CA LEU A 100 0.12 21.23 17.01
C LEU A 100 1.30 21.53 16.07
N ASN A 101 1.74 20.50 15.35
CA ASN A 101 2.54 20.66 14.14
C ASN A 101 1.66 20.25 12.94
N ILE A 102 1.38 21.18 12.02
CA ILE A 102 0.45 21.05 10.91
C ILE A 102 1.23 21.07 9.58
N PHE A 103 0.95 20.09 8.73
CA PHE A 103 1.54 19.92 7.41
C PHE A 103 0.40 19.78 6.40
N ALA A 104 0.10 20.87 5.68
CA ALA A 104 -1.00 20.94 4.72
C ALA A 104 -0.47 20.94 3.29
N ASP A 105 -0.91 20.00 2.46
CA ASP A 105 -0.61 20.00 1.02
C ASP A 105 -1.05 21.33 0.37
N LYS A 106 -0.22 21.95 -0.48
CA LYS A 106 -0.59 23.23 -1.10
C LYS A 106 -1.90 23.14 -1.91
N ARG A 107 -2.23 21.97 -2.48
CA ARG A 107 -3.49 21.73 -3.21
C ARG A 107 -4.76 21.81 -2.35
N CYS A 108 -4.62 21.92 -1.03
CA CYS A 108 -5.72 22.14 -0.09
C CYS A 108 -6.17 23.61 0.00
N PHE A 109 -5.40 24.55 -0.57
CA PHE A 109 -5.70 25.99 -0.58
C PHE A 109 -6.21 26.50 -1.94
N ASP A 110 -6.27 25.64 -2.96
CA ASP A 110 -6.68 26.00 -4.32
C ASP A 110 -8.19 26.28 -4.40
N GLN A 111 -8.57 27.55 -4.24
CA GLN A 111 -9.97 28.03 -4.17
C GLN A 111 -10.83 27.72 -5.42
N GLY A 112 -10.22 27.28 -6.53
CA GLY A 112 -10.94 26.77 -7.71
C GLY A 112 -11.50 25.35 -7.55
N ARG A 113 -11.15 24.63 -6.48
CA ARG A 113 -11.70 23.32 -6.14
C ARG A 113 -12.79 23.48 -5.08
N SER A 114 -13.95 22.87 -5.31
CA SER A 114 -15.12 22.96 -4.41
C SER A 114 -15.01 22.13 -3.12
N ARG A 115 -13.80 21.76 -2.66
CA ARG A 115 -13.61 20.71 -1.65
C ARG A 115 -12.27 20.78 -0.92
N SER A 116 -12.33 20.93 0.40
CA SER A 116 -11.21 20.83 1.33
C SER A 116 -10.62 19.41 1.41
N CYS A 117 -9.40 19.31 1.95
CA CYS A 117 -8.64 18.06 2.05
C CYS A 117 -9.03 17.20 3.27
N PRO A 118 -8.91 15.85 3.22
CA PRO A 118 -9.01 15.00 4.41
C PRO A 118 -8.00 15.43 5.47
N VAL A 119 -8.37 15.26 6.74
CA VAL A 119 -7.54 15.63 7.89
C VAL A 119 -7.10 14.37 8.63
N VAL A 120 -5.81 14.27 8.93
CA VAL A 120 -5.21 13.13 9.65
C VAL A 120 -4.48 13.63 10.90
N PRO A 121 -5.14 13.63 12.07
CA PRO A 121 -4.48 13.80 13.36
C PRO A 121 -3.71 12.52 13.70
N TYR A 122 -2.40 12.63 13.90
CA TYR A 122 -1.51 11.52 14.22
C TYR A 122 -1.01 11.59 15.68
N ILE A 123 -1.45 10.64 16.50
CA ILE A 123 -1.05 10.52 17.90
C ILE A 123 0.25 9.72 18.00
N HIS A 124 1.29 10.34 18.55
CA HIS A 124 2.60 9.70 18.68
C HIS A 124 2.61 8.58 19.74
N GLY A 125 3.47 7.59 19.50
CA GLY A 125 3.78 6.52 20.44
C GLY A 125 4.70 6.97 21.58
N GLY A 126 5.43 6.01 22.15
CA GLY A 126 6.42 6.27 23.21
C GLY A 126 6.11 5.64 24.58
N SER A 127 5.34 4.55 24.63
CA SER A 127 4.95 3.82 25.86
C SER A 127 4.46 4.74 27.00
N PHE A 128 3.73 5.79 26.63
CA PHE A 128 3.22 6.85 27.52
C PHE A 128 4.27 7.52 28.43
N THR A 129 5.57 7.39 28.15
CA THR A 129 6.66 7.81 29.05
C THR A 129 7.82 8.50 28.31
N TYR A 130 7.91 8.34 27.00
CA TYR A 130 8.94 8.93 26.13
C TYR A 130 8.38 9.29 24.74
N ASP A 131 9.26 9.67 23.80
CA ASP A 131 8.94 10.25 22.49
C ASP A 131 8.07 11.54 22.56
N SER A 132 7.70 12.11 21.41
CA SER A 132 7.01 13.42 21.33
C SER A 132 6.52 13.75 19.92
N ALA A 133 5.71 14.80 19.78
CA ALA A 133 5.31 15.38 18.49
C ALA A 133 6.46 15.95 17.63
N VAL A 134 7.69 15.98 18.15
CA VAL A 134 8.91 16.50 17.49
C VAL A 134 9.96 15.40 17.24
N MET A 135 9.59 14.12 17.42
CA MET A 135 10.48 12.97 17.17
C MET A 135 10.80 12.74 15.68
N PHE A 136 10.03 13.33 14.77
CA PHE A 136 10.06 13.09 13.32
C PHE A 136 10.80 14.19 12.56
N ASN A 137 11.41 13.82 11.42
CA ASN A 137 12.00 14.75 10.47
C ASN A 137 10.93 15.24 9.48
N ASP A 138 10.83 16.57 9.29
CA ASP A 138 10.02 17.25 8.27
C ASP A 138 10.01 16.53 6.92
N THR A 139 11.19 16.29 6.34
CA THR A 139 11.34 15.62 5.04
C THR A 139 10.59 14.28 5.02
N GLN A 140 10.61 13.51 6.11
CA GLN A 140 9.89 12.24 6.18
C GLN A 140 8.37 12.42 6.31
N ILE A 141 7.90 13.38 7.10
CA ILE A 141 6.46 13.70 7.22
C ILE A 141 5.92 14.14 5.86
N ILE A 142 6.66 15.04 5.20
CA ILE A 142 6.31 15.66 3.93
C ILE A 142 6.28 14.62 2.81
N GLN A 143 7.35 13.85 2.62
CA GLN A 143 7.42 12.80 1.59
C GLN A 143 6.40 11.67 1.82
N LYS A 144 6.22 11.22 3.06
CA LYS A 144 5.46 9.99 3.34
C LYS A 144 3.97 10.23 3.57
N TYR A 145 3.60 11.39 4.10
CA TYR A 145 2.24 11.64 4.61
C TYR A 145 1.63 12.89 3.97
N ALA A 146 2.24 14.06 4.10
CA ALA A 146 1.56 15.33 3.80
C ALA A 146 1.38 15.65 2.31
N ASN A 147 2.33 15.30 1.42
CA ASN A 147 2.19 15.51 -0.03
C ASN A 147 1.25 14.47 -0.69
N LYS A 148 0.00 14.39 -0.22
CA LYS A 148 -1.04 13.42 -0.65
C LYS A 148 -2.43 14.04 -0.73
N GLU A 149 -2.54 15.35 -0.93
CA GLU A 149 -3.80 16.10 -0.86
C GLU A 149 -4.52 15.94 0.49
N ILE A 150 -3.75 15.92 1.59
CA ILE A 150 -4.24 15.84 2.98
C ILE A 150 -3.70 16.98 3.85
N VAL A 151 -4.31 17.18 5.02
CA VAL A 151 -3.73 17.97 6.11
C VAL A 151 -3.35 17.02 7.25
N PHE A 152 -2.04 16.84 7.46
CA PHE A 152 -1.49 15.97 8.49
C PHE A 152 -1.15 16.80 9.74
N VAL A 153 -1.65 16.38 10.91
CA VAL A 153 -1.54 17.15 12.16
C VAL A 153 -0.96 16.29 13.27
N ILE A 154 0.10 16.74 13.93
CA ILE A 154 0.72 16.03 15.07
C ILE A 154 0.50 16.86 16.34
N PRO A 155 -0.48 16.51 17.20
CA PRO A 155 -0.62 17.12 18.52
C PRO A 155 0.46 16.63 19.49
N ALA A 156 0.99 17.56 20.28
CA ALA A 156 1.74 17.26 21.50
C ALA A 156 0.76 17.18 22.68
N TYR A 157 0.90 16.14 23.51
CA TYR A 157 0.04 15.88 24.67
C TYR A 157 0.88 15.44 25.87
N ARG A 158 0.39 15.66 27.09
CA ARG A 158 1.13 15.29 28.30
C ARG A 158 1.23 13.77 28.45
N ILE A 159 2.42 13.33 28.81
CA ILE A 159 2.77 11.92 29.04
C ILE A 159 3.49 11.77 30.39
N GLY A 160 3.82 10.53 30.77
CA GLY A 160 4.35 10.18 32.08
C GLY A 160 3.42 10.62 33.20
N ILE A 161 3.99 10.93 34.35
CA ILE A 161 3.24 11.45 35.51
C ILE A 161 2.54 12.80 35.22
N PHE A 162 2.94 13.55 34.18
CA PHE A 162 2.27 14.81 33.80
C PHE A 162 0.96 14.58 33.02
N GLY A 163 0.83 13.45 32.35
CA GLY A 163 -0.38 13.02 31.64
C GLY A 163 -1.27 12.04 32.41
N PHE A 164 -0.66 11.27 33.32
CA PHE A 164 -1.27 10.08 33.94
C PHE A 164 -0.87 9.94 35.44
N LEU A 165 -0.87 11.04 36.20
CA LEU A 165 -0.77 10.96 37.67
C LEU A 165 -2.03 10.29 38.25
N ASP A 166 -1.84 9.33 39.16
CA ASP A 166 -2.93 8.69 39.89
C ASP A 166 -2.66 8.60 41.39
N LEU A 167 -3.59 9.12 42.18
CA LEU A 167 -3.65 8.95 43.64
C LEU A 167 -4.90 8.18 44.09
N GLY A 168 -5.77 7.80 43.14
CA GLY A 168 -7.06 7.11 43.32
C GLY A 168 -8.20 8.01 43.77
N ASN A 169 -8.13 9.30 43.45
CA ASN A 169 -9.05 10.34 43.93
C ASN A 169 -9.25 11.44 42.86
N ASP A 170 -10.20 11.21 41.94
CA ASP A 170 -10.48 12.10 40.78
C ASP A 170 -10.88 13.54 41.18
N ASP A 171 -11.33 13.75 42.42
CA ASP A 171 -11.72 15.06 42.97
C ASP A 171 -10.49 15.93 43.31
N VAL A 172 -9.33 15.31 43.57
CA VAL A 172 -8.07 15.99 43.92
C VAL A 172 -7.13 16.06 42.71
N VAL A 173 -6.91 14.93 42.04
CA VAL A 173 -6.27 14.86 40.73
C VAL A 173 -7.10 13.96 39.83
N ARG A 174 -7.56 14.57 38.75
CA ARG A 174 -8.21 13.87 37.64
C ARG A 174 -7.17 13.01 36.92
N ARG A 175 -7.46 11.72 36.75
CA ARG A 175 -6.67 10.83 35.90
C ARG A 175 -6.82 11.17 34.42
N ASN A 176 -6.02 10.51 33.58
CA ASN A 176 -6.12 10.57 32.13
C ASN A 176 -6.00 11.98 31.50
N VAL A 177 -5.40 12.98 32.15
CA VAL A 177 -5.33 14.35 31.60
C VAL A 177 -4.64 14.43 30.24
N GLY A 178 -3.71 13.51 29.93
CA GLY A 178 -3.13 13.36 28.59
C GLY A 178 -4.14 12.94 27.50
N LEU A 179 -5.24 12.26 27.84
CA LEU A 179 -6.35 12.01 26.90
C LEU A 179 -7.18 13.28 26.69
N TYR A 180 -7.45 14.06 27.75
CA TYR A 180 -8.17 15.34 27.63
C TYR A 180 -7.41 16.34 26.76
N ASP A 181 -6.06 16.33 26.81
CA ASP A 181 -5.22 17.10 25.89
C ASP A 181 -5.51 16.74 24.42
N VAL A 182 -5.54 15.45 24.08
CA VAL A 182 -5.84 15.00 22.70
C VAL A 182 -7.28 15.31 22.29
N VAL A 183 -8.26 15.19 23.19
CA VAL A 183 -9.66 15.59 22.92
C VAL A 183 -9.78 17.09 22.65
N HIS A 184 -9.00 17.94 23.34
CA HIS A 184 -8.99 19.37 23.08
C HIS A 184 -8.22 19.74 21.80
N ALA A 185 -7.20 18.96 21.43
CA ALA A 185 -6.57 19.05 20.12
C ALA A 185 -7.58 18.72 18.99
N LEU A 186 -8.42 17.70 19.18
CA LEU A 186 -9.50 17.36 18.24
C LEU A 186 -10.60 18.44 18.17
N LYS A 187 -10.98 19.05 19.31
CA LYS A 187 -11.83 20.27 19.35
C LYS A 187 -11.23 21.37 18.47
N TRP A 188 -9.96 21.72 18.67
CA TRP A 188 -9.27 22.75 17.89
C TRP A 188 -9.27 22.41 16.39
N ILE A 189 -9.00 21.15 16.04
CA ILE A 189 -9.02 20.70 14.64
C ILE A 189 -10.42 20.85 14.04
N LYS A 190 -11.49 20.52 14.78
CA LYS A 190 -12.88 20.73 14.32
C LYS A 190 -13.21 22.22 14.11
N GLU A 191 -12.70 23.10 14.97
CA GLU A 191 -12.92 24.55 14.92
C GLU A 191 -12.11 25.26 13.81
N GLU A 192 -10.83 24.94 13.66
CA GLU A 192 -9.86 25.78 12.94
C GLU A 192 -9.28 25.16 11.66
N ILE A 193 -9.32 23.84 11.45
CA ILE A 193 -8.53 23.20 10.38
C ILE A 193 -8.95 23.61 8.95
N ARG A 194 -10.18 24.14 8.79
CA ARG A 194 -10.66 24.73 7.53
C ARG A 194 -9.82 25.93 7.08
N ASN A 195 -9.25 26.68 8.03
CA ASN A 195 -8.33 27.79 7.76
C ASN A 195 -6.98 27.28 7.19
N PHE A 196 -6.67 25.99 7.37
CA PHE A 196 -5.48 25.29 6.86
C PHE A 196 -5.81 24.40 5.64
N GLY A 197 -6.94 24.63 4.96
CA GLY A 197 -7.39 23.85 3.81
C GLY A 197 -7.99 22.47 4.14
N GLY A 198 -8.10 22.13 5.43
CA GLY A 198 -8.64 20.85 5.90
C GLY A 198 -10.16 20.81 5.94
N ASP A 199 -10.72 19.61 5.82
CA ASP A 199 -12.15 19.34 5.90
C ASP A 199 -12.50 18.84 7.32
N PRO A 200 -13.13 19.67 8.19
CA PRO A 200 -13.44 19.29 9.57
C PRO A 200 -14.49 18.18 9.65
N ASP A 201 -15.19 17.85 8.56
CA ASP A 201 -16.19 16.79 8.49
C ASP A 201 -15.61 15.50 7.88
N ARG A 202 -14.27 15.46 7.71
CA ARG A 202 -13.52 14.34 7.13
C ARG A 202 -12.17 14.10 7.82
N ILE A 203 -12.24 14.04 9.15
CA ILE A 203 -11.12 13.76 10.05
C ILE A 203 -10.99 12.24 10.28
N THR A 204 -9.81 11.67 10.05
CA THR A 204 -9.45 10.26 10.35
C THR A 204 -8.34 10.20 11.39
N LEU A 205 -8.67 9.76 12.61
CA LEU A 205 -7.76 9.74 13.76
C LEU A 205 -6.78 8.55 13.67
N PHE A 206 -5.48 8.81 13.62
CA PHE A 206 -4.44 7.81 13.42
C PHE A 206 -3.48 7.78 14.62
N GLY A 207 -3.05 6.60 15.06
CA GLY A 207 -1.99 6.44 16.04
C GLY A 207 -1.20 5.14 15.86
N SER A 208 -0.03 5.08 16.51
CA SER A 208 0.87 3.93 16.48
C SER A 208 1.46 3.64 17.87
N SER A 209 1.60 2.36 18.25
CA SER A 209 2.00 1.91 19.60
C SER A 209 1.07 2.51 20.68
N SER A 210 1.60 3.13 21.74
CA SER A 210 0.78 3.80 22.78
C SER A 210 -0.18 4.86 22.20
N GLY A 211 0.20 5.51 21.09
CA GLY A 211 -0.67 6.44 20.37
C GLY A 211 -1.87 5.73 19.71
N ALA A 212 -1.72 4.49 19.26
CA ALA A 212 -2.83 3.67 18.77
C ALA A 212 -3.78 3.28 19.89
N SER A 213 -3.25 3.06 21.11
CA SER A 213 -4.08 2.82 22.28
C SER A 213 -4.88 4.08 22.67
N VAL A 214 -4.29 5.29 22.55
CA VAL A 214 -5.08 6.54 22.63
C VAL A 214 -6.22 6.55 21.62
N VAL A 215 -5.97 6.22 20.34
CA VAL A 215 -7.04 6.17 19.32
C VAL A 215 -8.14 5.18 19.69
N ALA A 216 -7.81 3.99 20.19
CA ALA A 216 -8.80 3.04 20.67
C ALA A 216 -9.62 3.59 21.85
N TYR A 217 -8.96 4.12 22.88
CA TYR A 217 -9.63 4.70 24.06
C TYR A 217 -10.56 5.86 23.69
N LEU A 218 -10.14 6.77 22.80
CA LEU A 218 -10.97 7.89 22.32
C LEU A 218 -12.10 7.44 21.37
N THR A 219 -12.05 6.22 20.83
CA THR A 219 -13.13 5.64 20.00
C THR A 219 -14.25 5.04 20.84
N MET A 220 -13.96 4.56 22.06
CA MET A 220 -14.97 4.02 22.98
C MET A 220 -15.41 5.02 24.07
N SER A 221 -14.66 6.10 24.28
CA SER A 221 -14.95 7.08 25.34
C SER A 221 -16.29 7.79 25.10
N PRO A 222 -17.23 7.78 26.06
CA PRO A 222 -18.56 8.35 25.88
C PRO A 222 -18.60 9.88 25.92
N ILE A 223 -17.50 10.55 26.26
CA ILE A 223 -17.39 12.01 26.30
C ILE A 223 -16.71 12.62 25.06
N VAL A 224 -16.29 11.80 24.10
CA VAL A 224 -15.69 12.28 22.84
C VAL A 224 -16.80 12.43 21.80
N PRO A 225 -17.08 13.65 21.30
CA PRO A 225 -18.14 13.86 20.32
C PRO A 225 -17.93 13.06 19.03
N LEU A 226 -19.04 12.60 18.44
CA LEU A 226 -18.99 11.68 17.31
C LEU A 226 -18.33 12.31 16.07
N ASP A 227 -18.51 13.61 15.89
CA ASP A 227 -18.08 14.43 14.75
C ASP A 227 -16.63 14.94 14.85
N TYR A 228 -15.94 14.73 15.98
CA TYR A 228 -14.53 15.07 16.16
C TYR A 228 -13.60 14.19 15.29
N PHE A 229 -14.02 12.96 14.97
CA PHE A 229 -13.37 12.10 13.97
C PHE A 229 -14.31 11.00 13.48
N HIS A 230 -14.18 10.63 12.21
CA HIS A 230 -15.18 9.87 11.47
C HIS A 230 -14.73 8.43 11.19
N GLN A 231 -13.43 8.20 11.15
CA GLN A 231 -12.76 6.91 10.97
C GLN A 231 -11.49 6.88 11.82
N SER A 232 -10.93 5.69 12.06
CA SER A 232 -9.74 5.53 12.90
C SER A 232 -8.72 4.54 12.33
N ILE A 233 -7.44 4.76 12.65
CA ILE A 233 -6.33 3.83 12.37
C ILE A 233 -5.52 3.63 13.65
N ALA A 234 -5.34 2.38 14.09
CA ALA A 234 -4.60 2.02 15.29
C ALA A 234 -3.59 0.88 15.02
N LEU A 235 -2.31 1.24 14.87
CA LEU A 235 -1.22 0.31 14.54
C LEU A 235 -0.37 -0.07 15.77
N SER A 236 0.19 -1.28 15.79
CA SER A 236 0.98 -1.82 16.90
C SER A 236 0.19 -1.80 18.23
N ASN A 237 -1.12 -2.04 18.15
CA ASN A 237 -2.08 -1.72 19.19
C ASN A 237 -2.42 -2.92 20.10
N ALA A 238 -2.19 -2.78 21.41
CA ALA A 238 -2.68 -3.70 22.44
C ALA A 238 -3.10 -2.94 23.72
N PRO A 239 -4.26 -2.25 23.72
CA PRO A 239 -4.74 -1.47 24.86
C PRO A 239 -5.04 -2.35 26.07
N ASN A 240 -4.37 -2.08 27.19
CA ASN A 240 -4.60 -2.79 28.45
C ASN A 240 -4.98 -1.77 29.53
N MET A 241 -6.27 -1.73 29.88
CA MET A 241 -6.83 -0.73 30.80
C MET A 241 -6.72 -1.20 32.25
N MET A 242 -5.49 -1.18 32.79
CA MET A 242 -5.20 -1.63 34.16
C MET A 242 -5.80 -0.67 35.19
N LYS A 243 -6.63 -1.19 36.11
CA LYS A 243 -7.20 -0.40 37.20
C LYS A 243 -6.15 -0.07 38.28
N ASP A 244 -6.12 1.17 38.77
CA ASP A 244 -5.10 1.70 39.69
C ASP A 244 -3.66 1.48 39.13
N GLY A 245 -3.52 1.45 37.79
CA GLY A 245 -2.32 1.02 37.07
C GLY A 245 -1.16 2.02 37.18
N ASN A 246 -1.47 3.31 37.24
CA ASN A 246 -0.48 4.36 37.48
C ASN A 246 -0.23 4.64 38.97
N ARG A 247 -1.13 4.17 39.86
CA ARG A 247 -1.16 4.56 41.27
C ARG A 247 0.11 4.26 42.03
N ASN A 248 0.60 3.03 41.91
CA ASN A 248 1.80 2.59 42.61
C ASN A 248 3.01 3.42 42.18
N MET A 249 3.19 3.62 40.86
CA MET A 249 4.29 4.43 40.33
C MET A 249 4.19 5.89 40.77
N SER A 250 3.00 6.48 40.72
CA SER A 250 2.70 7.84 41.18
C SER A 250 3.04 8.07 42.65
N ILE A 251 2.59 7.16 43.53
CA ILE A 251 2.90 7.21 44.97
C ILE A 251 4.40 7.00 45.22
N LEU A 252 5.06 6.06 44.54
CA LEU A 252 6.51 5.86 44.69
C LEU A 252 7.32 7.09 44.22
N VAL A 253 6.92 7.76 43.13
CA VAL A 253 7.55 9.03 42.71
C VAL A 253 7.39 10.10 43.79
N ALA A 254 6.19 10.25 44.35
CA ALA A 254 5.95 11.18 45.46
C ALA A 254 6.75 10.83 46.73
N GLU A 255 6.80 9.57 47.15
CA GLU A 255 7.62 9.11 48.29
C GLU A 255 9.11 9.44 48.09
N ARG A 256 9.65 9.21 46.89
CA ARG A 256 11.07 9.49 46.58
C ARG A 256 11.43 10.97 46.52
N ILE A 257 10.48 11.82 46.15
CA ILE A 257 10.62 13.27 46.10
C ILE A 257 10.46 13.90 47.51
N GLY A 258 9.94 13.14 48.49
CA GLY A 258 9.61 13.61 49.83
C GLY A 258 8.22 14.26 49.94
N CYS A 259 7.35 14.02 48.96
CA CYS A 259 5.98 14.52 48.91
C CYS A 259 4.92 13.53 49.44
N SER A 260 5.28 12.27 49.70
CA SER A 260 4.38 11.28 50.31
C SER A 260 5.04 10.59 51.50
N GLY A 261 4.23 10.27 52.51
CA GLY A 261 4.67 9.67 53.77
C GLY A 261 3.48 9.38 54.70
N PRO A 262 3.73 8.84 55.91
CA PRO A 262 2.67 8.48 56.86
C PRO A 262 1.81 9.70 57.22
N GLY A 263 0.52 9.65 56.90
CA GLY A 263 -0.45 10.70 57.22
C GLY A 263 -0.61 11.82 56.18
N ALA A 264 0.18 11.81 55.09
CA ALA A 264 -0.04 12.75 53.98
C ALA A 264 -1.36 12.42 53.25
N THR A 265 -2.15 13.44 52.94
CA THR A 265 -3.36 13.31 52.10
C THR A 265 -3.00 13.39 50.61
N ASP A 266 -3.94 13.00 49.74
CA ASP A 266 -3.80 13.16 48.29
C ASP A 266 -3.52 14.63 47.92
N GLN A 267 -4.09 15.59 48.66
CA GLN A 267 -3.91 17.03 48.43
C GLN A 267 -2.49 17.48 48.80
N ASP A 268 -1.97 17.05 49.95
CA ASP A 268 -0.60 17.37 50.39
C ASP A 268 0.44 16.86 49.39
N ILE A 269 0.22 15.64 48.86
CA ILE A 269 1.06 15.03 47.81
C ILE A 269 1.08 15.93 46.56
N VAL A 270 -0.09 16.41 46.12
CA VAL A 270 -0.22 17.18 44.88
C VAL A 270 0.37 18.58 45.00
N ASP A 271 0.13 19.27 46.12
CA ASP A 271 0.66 20.63 46.30
C ASP A 271 2.17 20.61 46.59
N CYS A 272 2.69 19.56 47.24
CA CYS A 272 4.13 19.31 47.25
C CYS A 272 4.67 19.04 45.84
N LEU A 273 4.04 18.17 45.04
CA LEU A 273 4.45 17.93 43.65
C LEU A 273 4.29 19.18 42.74
N ARG A 274 3.51 20.19 43.13
CA ARG A 274 3.47 21.53 42.48
C ARG A 274 4.67 22.39 42.85
N SER A 275 5.05 22.44 44.14
CA SER A 275 6.24 23.17 44.62
C SER A 275 7.58 22.64 44.08
N LYS A 276 7.59 21.40 43.56
CA LYS A 276 8.77 20.71 43.05
C LYS A 276 9.08 21.08 41.60
N SER A 277 10.34 20.98 41.20
CA SER A 277 10.73 21.24 39.80
C SER A 277 10.33 20.08 38.90
N ALA A 278 9.81 20.36 37.70
CA ALA A 278 9.38 19.29 36.80
C ALA A 278 10.52 18.36 36.35
N LEU A 279 11.76 18.87 36.27
CA LEU A 279 12.96 18.07 35.99
C LEU A 279 13.34 17.14 37.15
N GLU A 280 13.10 17.51 38.40
CA GLU A 280 13.23 16.62 39.56
C GLU A 280 12.18 15.50 39.51
N ILE A 281 10.92 15.84 39.17
CA ILE A 281 9.82 14.87 39.03
C ILE A 281 10.11 13.85 37.93
N VAL A 282 10.45 14.31 36.71
CA VAL A 282 10.87 13.44 35.59
C VAL A 282 12.14 12.66 35.96
N GLY A 283 13.08 13.29 36.64
CA GLY A 283 14.32 12.67 37.10
C GLY A 283 14.06 11.48 38.03
N TRP A 284 13.14 11.61 38.99
CA TRP A 284 12.75 10.52 39.89
C TRP A 284 11.88 9.45 39.21
N GLN A 285 10.93 9.83 38.35
CA GLN A 285 10.17 8.88 37.52
C GLN A 285 11.13 7.99 36.72
N ARG A 286 12.00 8.61 35.92
CA ARG A 286 13.09 7.94 35.17
C ARG A 286 13.98 7.08 36.05
N SER A 287 14.32 7.56 37.24
CA SER A 287 15.20 6.85 38.16
C SER A 287 14.54 5.63 38.80
N LEU A 288 13.21 5.55 38.83
CA LEU A 288 12.45 4.38 39.22
C LEU A 288 12.27 3.41 38.03
N GLU A 289 11.88 3.92 36.85
CA GLU A 289 11.76 3.15 35.60
C GLU A 289 13.05 2.39 35.23
N VAL A 290 14.22 2.98 35.53
CA VAL A 290 15.54 2.38 35.26
C VAL A 290 16.00 1.41 36.36
N ARG A 291 15.31 1.36 37.52
CA ARG A 291 15.71 0.55 38.69
C ARG A 291 14.68 -0.52 39.11
N GLY A 292 13.54 -0.65 38.43
CA GLY A 292 12.57 -1.70 38.68
C GLY A 292 11.46 -1.73 37.63
N SER A 293 10.68 -2.81 37.60
CA SER A 293 9.68 -3.12 36.57
C SER A 293 8.39 -2.27 36.63
N LEU A 294 8.44 -1.08 37.24
CA LEU A 294 7.30 -0.17 37.37
C LEU A 294 7.50 1.04 36.46
N VAL A 295 6.52 1.23 35.57
CA VAL A 295 6.40 2.37 34.64
C VAL A 295 4.98 2.94 34.76
N ILE A 296 4.78 4.18 34.32
CA ILE A 296 3.45 4.72 34.04
C ILE A 296 2.85 3.92 32.87
N GLN A 297 1.67 3.34 33.06
CA GLN A 297 1.03 2.44 32.09
C GLN A 297 0.22 3.19 31.03
N GLY A 298 -0.11 4.47 31.27
CA GLY A 298 -0.94 5.28 30.38
C GLY A 298 -2.40 5.31 30.82
N PRO A 299 -3.38 5.32 29.90
CA PRO A 299 -4.78 5.46 30.25
C PRO A 299 -5.36 4.32 31.10
N GLU A 300 -6.17 4.68 32.09
CA GLU A 300 -6.77 3.74 33.06
C GLU A 300 -8.25 4.05 33.34
N PRO A 301 -9.01 3.13 33.97
CA PRO A 301 -10.44 3.33 34.23
C PRO A 301 -10.69 4.50 35.19
N ASP A 302 -11.48 5.49 34.76
CA ASP A 302 -11.88 6.63 35.59
C ASP A 302 -13.41 6.79 35.67
N SER A 303 -13.88 7.93 36.16
CA SER A 303 -15.31 8.22 36.34
C SER A 303 -15.99 8.88 35.12
N LEU A 304 -15.25 9.27 34.06
CA LEU A 304 -15.78 10.13 33.00
C LEU A 304 -15.16 9.95 31.60
N MET A 305 -13.83 9.86 31.48
CA MET A 305 -13.16 9.61 30.19
C MET A 305 -13.24 8.12 29.83
N LEU A 306 -13.02 7.22 30.80
CA LEU A 306 -13.07 5.77 30.64
C LEU A 306 -13.92 5.11 31.74
N PRO A 307 -15.24 5.39 31.80
CA PRO A 307 -16.14 4.87 32.83
C PRO A 307 -16.46 3.38 32.67
N GLY A 308 -16.17 2.60 33.72
CA GLY A 308 -16.42 1.16 33.77
C GLY A 308 -15.18 0.33 33.40
N ASN A 309 -15.39 -0.91 32.97
CA ASN A 309 -14.31 -1.76 32.45
C ASN A 309 -14.20 -1.69 30.91
N TYR A 310 -13.12 -2.24 30.35
CA TYR A 310 -12.82 -2.15 28.92
C TYR A 310 -13.96 -2.72 28.03
N PHE A 311 -14.54 -3.86 28.39
CA PHE A 311 -15.62 -4.50 27.62
C PHE A 311 -16.93 -3.71 27.72
N GLU A 312 -17.22 -3.12 28.90
CA GLU A 312 -18.38 -2.24 29.10
C GLU A 312 -18.34 -0.96 28.27
N LEU A 313 -17.14 -0.45 27.95
CA LEU A 313 -16.95 0.67 27.03
C LEU A 313 -17.19 0.24 25.58
N MET A 314 -16.62 -0.90 25.16
CA MET A 314 -16.84 -1.43 23.80
C MET A 314 -18.31 -1.69 23.45
N THR A 315 -19.08 -2.32 24.34
CA THR A 315 -20.51 -2.60 24.08
C THR A 315 -21.32 -1.35 23.75
N LYS A 316 -20.88 -0.19 24.21
CA LYS A 316 -21.53 1.13 24.06
C LYS A 316 -20.80 2.03 23.07
N ALA A 317 -19.69 1.57 22.49
CA ALA A 317 -18.88 2.37 21.59
C ALA A 317 -19.67 2.67 20.29
N PRO A 318 -19.64 3.93 19.80
CA PRO A 318 -20.32 4.31 18.58
C PRO A 318 -19.74 3.60 17.36
N ALA A 319 -20.61 3.30 16.37
CA ALA A 319 -20.19 2.73 15.11
C ALA A 319 -19.25 3.70 14.36
N LYS A 320 -17.97 3.32 14.23
CA LYS A 320 -16.94 4.03 13.47
C LYS A 320 -16.02 3.00 12.79
N PRO A 321 -15.73 3.12 11.48
CA PRO A 321 -14.77 2.25 10.82
C PRO A 321 -13.39 2.35 11.49
N ILE A 322 -12.78 1.19 11.76
CA ILE A 322 -11.47 1.10 12.39
C ILE A 322 -10.53 0.17 11.63
N LEU A 323 -9.38 0.72 11.25
CA LEU A 323 -8.30 0.02 10.60
C LEU A 323 -7.25 -0.35 11.66
N LEU A 324 -6.97 -1.64 11.78
CA LEU A 324 -6.04 -2.16 12.76
C LEU A 324 -4.78 -2.66 12.05
N GLY A 325 -3.69 -2.88 12.80
CA GLY A 325 -2.48 -3.44 12.21
C GLY A 325 -1.45 -3.85 13.25
N GLN A 326 -0.86 -5.02 13.04
CA GLN A 326 0.18 -5.63 13.87
C GLN A 326 1.17 -6.34 12.94
N THR A 327 2.44 -6.36 13.29
CA THR A 327 3.46 -7.19 12.62
C THR A 327 3.62 -8.52 13.34
N LYS A 328 4.06 -9.57 12.62
CA LYS A 328 4.38 -10.87 13.23
C LYS A 328 5.53 -10.85 14.27
N HIS A 329 6.18 -9.71 14.47
CA HIS A 329 7.38 -9.57 15.31
C HIS A 329 7.13 -8.83 16.63
N GLU A 330 6.03 -8.07 16.75
CA GLU A 330 5.85 -7.10 17.85
C GLU A 330 5.61 -7.70 19.25
N PHE A 331 5.41 -9.02 19.36
CA PHE A 331 5.27 -9.73 20.64
C PHE A 331 6.23 -10.91 20.81
N ILE A 332 7.31 -11.01 20.03
CA ILE A 332 8.23 -12.17 20.06
C ILE A 332 8.90 -12.44 21.43
N ASN A 333 8.87 -11.52 22.39
CA ASN A 333 9.44 -11.73 23.74
C ASN A 333 8.66 -12.71 24.67
N THR A 334 7.63 -13.41 24.19
CA THR A 334 6.80 -14.35 24.97
C THR A 334 7.09 -15.84 24.73
N HIS A 335 8.28 -16.19 24.23
CA HIS A 335 8.71 -17.54 23.82
C HIS A 335 8.75 -18.63 24.92
N GLU A 336 8.24 -18.37 26.13
CA GLU A 336 8.17 -19.32 27.25
C GLU A 336 6.73 -19.81 27.56
N ILE A 337 5.77 -19.55 26.67
CA ILE A 337 4.36 -19.95 26.82
C ILE A 337 3.95 -20.91 25.70
N ASP A 338 3.75 -22.19 26.05
CA ASP A 338 3.06 -23.15 25.16
C ASP A 338 1.63 -22.66 24.86
N ASN A 339 1.17 -22.84 23.62
CA ASN A 339 -0.08 -22.27 23.09
C ASN A 339 -0.17 -20.73 23.18
N TYR A 340 0.95 -20.01 23.05
CA TYR A 340 0.98 -18.54 23.03
C TYR A 340 -0.05 -17.93 22.08
N GLU A 341 -0.20 -18.48 20.87
CA GLU A 341 -1.16 -18.03 19.86
C GLU A 341 -2.61 -18.16 20.34
N GLU A 342 -2.95 -19.21 21.08
CA GLU A 342 -4.29 -19.42 21.65
C GLU A 342 -4.59 -18.40 22.73
N VAL A 343 -3.62 -18.09 23.60
CA VAL A 343 -3.75 -17.05 24.63
C VAL A 343 -3.84 -15.66 24.00
N TYR A 344 -3.02 -15.37 22.98
CA TYR A 344 -3.02 -14.12 22.22
C TYR A 344 -4.36 -13.91 21.50
N CYS A 345 -4.78 -14.88 20.68
CA CYS A 345 -6.01 -14.80 19.91
C CYS A 345 -7.26 -14.83 20.79
N SER A 346 -7.28 -15.60 21.87
CA SER A 346 -8.37 -15.55 22.85
C SER A 346 -8.47 -14.17 23.49
N SER A 347 -7.33 -13.54 23.83
CA SER A 347 -7.31 -12.17 24.35
C SER A 347 -7.76 -11.14 23.32
N TYR A 348 -7.29 -11.23 22.07
CA TYR A 348 -7.58 -10.30 20.98
C TYR A 348 -9.02 -10.42 20.45
N CYS A 349 -9.56 -11.63 20.39
CA CYS A 349 -10.95 -11.89 20.04
C CYS A 349 -11.90 -11.39 21.15
N ARG A 350 -11.61 -11.68 22.43
CA ARG A 350 -12.33 -11.07 23.57
C ARG A 350 -12.27 -9.55 23.52
N PHE A 351 -11.11 -8.98 23.15
CA PHE A 351 -10.89 -7.55 22.98
C PHE A 351 -11.74 -6.90 21.86
N PHE A 352 -12.56 -7.67 21.13
CA PHE A 352 -13.62 -7.16 20.23
C PHE A 352 -14.97 -7.92 20.37
N GLU A 353 -15.23 -8.55 21.53
CA GLU A 353 -16.41 -9.40 21.81
C GLU A 353 -16.59 -10.65 20.90
N TYR A 354 -15.55 -11.06 20.17
CA TYR A 354 -15.55 -12.34 19.45
C TYR A 354 -15.36 -13.50 20.44
N HIS A 355 -16.48 -13.99 20.98
CA HIS A 355 -16.52 -15.10 21.93
C HIS A 355 -16.70 -16.49 21.28
N THR A 356 -16.82 -16.55 19.95
CA THR A 356 -16.91 -17.79 19.18
C THR A 356 -15.57 -18.51 19.15
N LYS A 357 -15.58 -19.85 19.27
CA LYS A 357 -14.33 -20.62 19.22
C LYS A 357 -13.71 -20.52 17.83
N GLU A 358 -14.52 -20.43 16.79
CA GLU A 358 -14.14 -20.27 15.40
C GLU A 358 -13.31 -19.01 15.15
N ALA A 359 -13.61 -17.88 15.81
CA ALA A 359 -12.82 -16.66 15.66
C ALA A 359 -11.44 -16.76 16.34
N ILE A 360 -11.39 -17.43 17.49
CA ILE A 360 -10.14 -17.72 18.21
C ILE A 360 -9.32 -18.71 17.40
N ASP A 361 -9.89 -19.85 17.02
CA ASP A 361 -9.24 -20.94 16.27
C ASP A 361 -8.71 -20.46 14.92
N GLU A 362 -9.43 -19.62 14.17
CA GLU A 362 -8.94 -19.10 12.88
C GLU A 362 -7.83 -18.06 13.05
N CYS A 363 -7.88 -17.24 14.11
CA CYS A 363 -6.74 -16.41 14.51
C CYS A 363 -5.54 -17.29 14.91
N VAL A 364 -5.73 -18.35 15.70
CA VAL A 364 -4.65 -19.29 16.07
C VAL A 364 -4.06 -19.95 14.83
N ARG A 365 -4.91 -20.39 13.90
CA ARG A 365 -4.52 -20.96 12.61
C ARG A 365 -3.67 -20.01 11.77
N TYR A 366 -4.01 -18.72 11.79
CA TYR A 366 -3.26 -17.67 11.10
C TYR A 366 -1.84 -17.47 11.68
N TYR A 367 -1.65 -17.57 13.00
CA TYR A 367 -0.32 -17.43 13.63
C TYR A 367 0.51 -18.73 13.67
N THR A 368 -0.10 -19.89 13.94
CA THR A 368 0.61 -21.17 14.17
C THR A 368 1.14 -21.88 12.91
N ASN A 369 0.58 -21.60 11.73
CA ASN A 369 0.73 -22.47 10.55
C ASN A 369 2.05 -22.27 9.75
N LYS A 370 3.20 -22.19 10.43
CA LYS A 370 4.55 -22.12 9.81
C LYS A 370 5.53 -23.24 10.23
N THR A 371 5.05 -24.35 10.82
CA THR A 371 5.86 -25.53 11.22
C THR A 371 5.51 -26.87 10.53
N GLY A 372 5.12 -26.82 9.24
CA GLY A 372 5.50 -27.86 8.27
C GLY A 372 4.72 -29.19 8.20
N ARG A 373 3.63 -29.21 7.40
CA ARG A 373 2.90 -30.38 6.83
C ARG A 373 2.23 -31.32 7.86
N TYR A 374 0.92 -31.56 7.78
CA TYR A 374 0.33 -32.31 6.67
C TYR A 374 -1.09 -31.83 6.31
N ASP A 375 -1.25 -31.46 5.04
CA ASP A 375 -2.34 -31.87 4.14
C ASP A 375 -3.75 -32.08 4.72
N ASP A 376 -4.39 -30.98 5.15
CA ASP A 376 -5.60 -30.54 4.44
C ASP A 376 -5.79 -29.00 4.55
N TRP A 377 -6.65 -28.42 3.71
CA TRP A 377 -6.94 -26.97 3.58
C TRP A 377 -5.78 -26.04 3.16
N ARG A 378 -5.86 -25.53 1.91
CA ARG A 378 -5.14 -24.35 1.38
C ARG A 378 -6.00 -23.70 0.27
N PRO A 379 -5.71 -22.46 -0.17
CA PRO A 379 -5.52 -21.24 0.64
C PRO A 379 -6.42 -20.08 0.14
N PHE A 380 -6.62 -19.04 0.95
CA PHE A 380 -7.31 -17.82 0.50
C PHE A 380 -6.45 -16.99 -0.49
N ASN A 381 -7.08 -16.58 -1.59
CA ASN A 381 -6.81 -15.44 -2.48
C ASN A 381 -5.36 -14.89 -2.57
N GLU A 382 -4.67 -15.19 -3.68
CA GLU A 382 -3.26 -14.88 -3.96
C GLU A 382 -2.87 -13.37 -4.09
N ASN A 383 -3.75 -12.41 -3.80
CA ASN A 383 -3.47 -10.97 -3.98
C ASN A 383 -2.54 -10.35 -2.89
N GLY A 384 -1.81 -11.18 -2.13
CA GLY A 384 -0.62 -10.81 -1.32
C GLY A 384 -0.80 -9.85 -0.15
N SER A 385 -1.97 -9.21 -0.03
CA SER A 385 -2.35 -8.27 1.01
C SER A 385 -3.66 -8.73 1.62
N GLY A 386 -3.56 -9.77 2.46
CA GLY A 386 -4.70 -10.28 3.21
C GLY A 386 -5.21 -9.23 4.17
N TYR A 387 -6.41 -8.71 3.89
CA TYR A 387 -7.19 -7.86 4.79
C TYR A 387 -8.44 -8.64 5.22
N TYR A 388 -8.50 -9.08 6.48
CA TYR A 388 -9.74 -9.64 7.02
C TYR A 388 -10.65 -8.50 7.44
N VAL A 389 -11.66 -8.22 6.62
CA VAL A 389 -12.78 -7.34 6.99
C VAL A 389 -13.77 -8.16 7.81
N PHE A 390 -13.81 -7.91 9.12
CA PHE A 390 -14.86 -8.42 9.99
C PHE A 390 -16.05 -7.45 9.94
N ASP A 391 -17.12 -7.88 9.28
CA ASP A 391 -18.45 -7.26 9.32
C ASP A 391 -19.05 -7.47 10.73
N ALA A 392 -18.82 -6.51 11.63
CA ALA A 392 -19.22 -6.58 13.03
C ALA A 392 -20.72 -6.26 13.20
N LYS A 393 -21.58 -7.17 12.69
CA LYS A 393 -23.06 -7.08 12.62
C LYS A 393 -23.82 -6.82 13.93
N LYS A 394 -23.13 -6.67 15.05
CA LYS A 394 -23.72 -6.28 16.35
C LYS A 394 -23.93 -4.76 16.43
N ASN A 395 -22.95 -3.97 15.98
CA ASN A 395 -22.98 -2.50 16.02
C ASN A 395 -22.77 -1.82 14.65
N GLY A 396 -22.33 -2.53 13.61
CA GLY A 396 -22.19 -1.95 12.26
C GLY A 396 -20.89 -1.17 12.00
N SER A 397 -19.79 -1.53 12.68
CA SER A 397 -18.44 -1.04 12.35
C SER A 397 -17.72 -2.02 11.43
N ASP A 398 -17.12 -1.53 10.35
CA ASP A 398 -16.12 -2.29 9.59
C ASP A 398 -14.80 -2.34 10.38
N ILE A 399 -14.28 -3.55 10.64
CA ILE A 399 -12.98 -3.78 11.27
C ILE A 399 -12.06 -4.50 10.29
N VAL A 400 -10.85 -3.99 10.05
CA VAL A 400 -9.97 -4.49 8.98
C VAL A 400 -8.58 -4.89 9.51
N PHE A 401 -8.19 -6.16 9.33
CA PHE A 401 -6.91 -6.72 9.82
C PHE A 401 -5.92 -7.14 8.70
N PRO A 402 -4.71 -6.57 8.66
CA PRO A 402 -3.66 -6.81 7.64
C PRO A 402 -2.59 -7.82 8.08
N HIS A 403 -1.86 -8.36 7.10
CA HIS A 403 -0.62 -9.12 7.30
C HIS A 403 0.64 -8.28 7.05
N PHE A 404 1.70 -8.43 7.87
CA PHE A 404 3.04 -7.88 7.63
C PHE A 404 4.16 -8.89 7.95
N GLU A 405 5.10 -9.11 7.04
CA GLU A 405 6.37 -9.79 7.31
C GLU A 405 7.56 -8.83 7.29
N ASN A 406 8.48 -8.99 8.24
CA ASN A 406 9.87 -8.50 8.21
C ASN A 406 10.09 -6.98 7.98
N SER A 407 9.67 -6.13 8.93
CA SER A 407 10.38 -4.87 9.19
C SER A 407 10.34 -4.50 10.68
N PRO A 408 11.46 -4.10 11.30
CA PRO A 408 11.50 -3.75 12.72
C PRO A 408 11.36 -2.24 13.01
N PHE A 409 10.92 -1.39 12.06
CA PHE A 409 10.86 0.07 12.26
C PHE A 409 9.57 0.76 11.76
N PHE A 410 8.99 1.54 12.68
CA PHE A 410 7.79 2.39 12.58
C PHE A 410 7.48 3.05 11.21
N PRO A 411 8.39 3.81 10.57
CA PRO A 411 8.01 4.76 9.52
C PRO A 411 7.83 4.11 8.13
N GLY A 412 7.75 2.78 8.04
CA GLY A 412 7.28 2.05 6.87
C GLY A 412 5.76 1.90 6.85
N HIS A 413 5.18 1.32 7.91
CA HIS A 413 3.78 0.89 7.98
C HIS A 413 2.79 2.04 7.70
N ALA A 414 2.96 3.18 8.38
CA ALA A 414 2.14 4.38 8.23
C ALA A 414 1.98 4.88 6.77
N HIS A 415 3.00 4.70 5.93
CA HIS A 415 3.02 5.27 4.58
C HIS A 415 2.03 4.57 3.63
N PHE A 416 1.95 3.25 3.73
CA PHE A 416 1.05 2.40 2.95
C PHE A 416 -0.42 2.77 3.19
N TRP A 417 -0.79 2.91 4.46
CA TRP A 417 -2.13 3.30 4.88
C TRP A 417 -2.56 4.68 4.41
N LEU A 418 -1.64 5.66 4.47
CA LEU A 418 -1.96 7.04 4.09
C LEU A 418 -1.95 7.24 2.56
N SER A 419 -1.32 6.34 1.79
CA SER A 419 -1.62 6.22 0.36
C SER A 419 -3.03 5.67 0.15
N HIS A 420 -3.36 4.57 0.82
CA HIS A 420 -4.63 3.89 0.59
C HIS A 420 -5.86 4.69 1.07
N LEU A 421 -5.75 5.48 2.14
CA LEU A 421 -6.81 6.43 2.54
C LEU A 421 -7.09 7.49 1.46
N ALA A 422 -6.06 7.97 0.75
CA ALA A 422 -6.24 8.93 -0.35
C ALA A 422 -6.91 8.26 -1.57
N GLU A 423 -6.55 7.01 -1.87
CA GLU A 423 -7.19 6.19 -2.92
C GLU A 423 -8.66 5.85 -2.58
N VAL A 424 -8.94 5.44 -1.35
CA VAL A 424 -10.29 5.10 -0.87
C VAL A 424 -11.17 6.35 -0.75
N ASP A 425 -10.62 7.52 -0.38
CA ASP A 425 -11.33 8.79 -0.57
C ASP A 425 -11.62 9.01 -2.05
N LYS A 426 -10.63 8.92 -2.95
CA LYS A 426 -10.82 9.12 -4.40
C LYS A 426 -11.95 8.26 -4.95
N GLU A 427 -11.99 6.96 -4.65
CA GLU A 427 -13.12 6.09 -4.99
C GLU A 427 -14.44 6.54 -4.34
N ALA A 428 -14.43 6.94 -3.07
CA ALA A 428 -15.60 7.45 -2.39
C ALA A 428 -16.07 8.81 -2.95
N ARG A 429 -15.17 9.63 -3.53
CA ARG A 429 -15.52 10.84 -4.29
C ARG A 429 -16.25 10.45 -5.56
N GLU A 430 -15.70 9.51 -6.33
CA GLU A 430 -16.31 9.03 -7.58
C GLU A 430 -17.67 8.37 -7.32
N LYS A 431 -17.77 7.52 -6.28
CA LYS A 431 -19.04 6.94 -5.83
C LYS A 431 -20.04 8.01 -5.39
N ARG A 432 -19.72 8.90 -4.44
CA ARG A 432 -20.66 9.95 -3.96
C ARG A 432 -21.07 10.95 -5.05
N THR A 433 -20.18 11.28 -5.99
CA THR A 433 -20.52 12.16 -7.12
C THR A 433 -21.49 11.47 -8.08
N ARG A 434 -21.32 10.16 -8.33
CA ARG A 434 -22.32 9.35 -9.04
C ARG A 434 -23.62 9.22 -8.24
N THR A 435 -23.59 9.07 -6.91
CA THR A 435 -24.79 9.01 -6.07
C THR A 435 -25.59 10.31 -6.16
N PHE A 436 -24.97 11.48 -5.95
CA PHE A 436 -25.66 12.78 -6.06
C PHE A 436 -26.21 13.03 -7.48
N ALA A 437 -25.48 12.65 -8.54
CA ALA A 437 -26.00 12.70 -9.90
C ALA A 437 -27.21 11.75 -10.09
N THR A 438 -27.15 10.55 -9.53
CA THR A 438 -28.21 9.54 -9.64
C THR A 438 -29.44 9.91 -8.81
N GLU A 439 -29.27 10.54 -7.64
CA GLU A 439 -30.38 10.99 -6.79
C GLU A 439 -31.03 12.27 -7.31
N ALA A 440 -30.26 13.26 -7.79
CA ALA A 440 -30.82 14.42 -8.48
C ALA A 440 -31.53 14.04 -9.81
N ILE A 441 -31.10 12.97 -10.47
CA ILE A 441 -31.82 12.37 -11.61
C ILE A 441 -33.06 11.60 -11.14
N LYS A 442 -33.00 10.85 -10.03
CA LYS A 442 -34.17 10.16 -9.46
C LYS A 442 -35.25 11.13 -8.98
N GLU A 443 -34.92 12.22 -8.28
CA GLU A 443 -35.90 13.24 -7.87
C GLU A 443 -36.54 13.93 -9.08
N ARG A 444 -35.76 14.19 -10.14
CA ARG A 444 -36.30 14.75 -11.40
C ARG A 444 -37.10 13.74 -12.23
N LEU A 445 -36.91 12.43 -12.03
CA LEU A 445 -37.69 11.39 -12.70
C LEU A 445 -38.93 10.96 -11.88
N SER A 446 -38.87 10.97 -10.54
CA SER A 446 -40.04 10.67 -9.69
C SER A 446 -41.10 11.77 -9.81
N LEU A 447 -40.71 13.05 -9.86
CA LEU A 447 -41.62 14.16 -10.20
C LEU A 447 -42.20 14.08 -11.63
N ALA A 448 -41.73 13.14 -12.47
CA ALA A 448 -42.20 12.95 -13.84
C ALA A 448 -43.02 11.67 -14.05
N PHE A 449 -43.23 10.83 -13.02
CA PHE A 449 -43.82 9.48 -13.18
C PHE A 449 -44.99 9.11 -12.26
N GLU A 450 -45.57 10.05 -11.50
CA GLU A 450 -46.86 9.86 -10.78
C GLU A 450 -48.07 10.45 -11.52
N LEU A 451 -48.07 10.41 -12.87
CA LEU A 451 -49.25 10.74 -13.68
C LEU A 451 -49.46 9.77 -14.85
N ARG A 452 -49.99 8.58 -14.55
CA ARG A 452 -50.94 7.75 -15.33
C ARG A 452 -50.86 6.27 -14.93
N GLU A 453 -51.91 5.76 -14.29
CA GLU A 453 -52.60 4.55 -14.77
C GLU A 453 -54.11 4.82 -14.69
N ASP A 454 -54.87 4.23 -15.61
CA ASP A 454 -56.27 4.59 -15.87
C ASP A 454 -57.27 3.72 -15.08
N GLY A 455 -58.39 4.33 -14.66
CA GLY A 455 -59.45 3.68 -13.89
C GLY A 455 -60.82 4.35 -14.12
N CYS A 456 -61.30 4.33 -15.37
CA CYS A 456 -62.42 5.14 -15.86
C CYS A 456 -63.74 5.04 -15.07
N VAL A 457 -64.22 6.18 -14.57
CA VAL A 457 -65.65 6.59 -14.66
C VAL A 457 -65.71 8.10 -14.98
N ASP A 458 -66.76 8.51 -15.69
CA ASP A 458 -66.94 9.84 -16.29
C ASP A 458 -67.63 10.87 -15.34
N ARG A 459 -67.49 12.16 -15.67
CA ARG A 459 -68.31 13.35 -15.27
C ARG A 459 -68.22 14.07 -13.90
N PHE A 460 -68.10 15.41 -14.05
CA PHE A 460 -68.76 16.52 -13.31
C PHE A 460 -68.19 17.09 -11.98
N LEU A 461 -67.43 18.20 -12.14
CA LEU A 461 -67.72 19.57 -11.67
C LEU A 461 -67.90 19.95 -10.16
N LEU A 462 -67.14 21.00 -9.78
CA LEU A 462 -67.45 22.15 -8.88
C LEU A 462 -67.18 22.10 -7.35
N ARG A 463 -66.36 23.09 -6.91
CA ARG A 463 -66.25 23.71 -5.55
C ARG A 463 -65.72 22.75 -4.46
N GLY A 464 -64.77 23.10 -3.57
CA GLY A 464 -64.54 24.35 -2.83
C GLY A 464 -65.18 24.22 -1.44
N GLY A 465 -64.54 24.46 -0.29
CA GLY A 465 -63.17 24.91 0.05
C GLY A 465 -63.02 24.93 1.59
N SER A 466 -62.18 25.82 2.15
CA SER A 466 -62.12 26.25 3.58
C SER A 466 -61.77 25.25 4.71
N ASP A 467 -60.83 25.68 5.55
CA ASP A 467 -60.79 25.62 7.04
C ASP A 467 -60.61 24.29 7.83
N ALA A 468 -59.35 24.07 8.26
CA ALA A 468 -58.85 24.22 9.64
C ALA A 468 -59.41 23.41 10.86
N VAL A 469 -58.72 23.59 12.00
CA VAL A 469 -59.00 23.17 13.40
C VAL A 469 -58.55 21.72 13.80
N THR A 470 -57.36 21.48 14.40
CA THR A 470 -56.81 21.63 15.80
C THR A 470 -57.23 20.60 16.89
N LEU A 471 -56.23 20.17 17.69
CA LEU A 471 -56.27 19.53 19.04
C LEU A 471 -56.80 18.08 19.17
N ALA A 472 -56.53 17.29 20.24
CA ALA A 472 -55.33 17.07 21.09
C ALA A 472 -55.60 15.97 22.16
N ARG A 473 -54.52 15.40 22.75
CA ARG A 473 -54.49 14.48 23.95
C ARG A 473 -55.10 13.07 23.67
N ALA A 474 -54.82 11.99 24.40
CA ALA A 474 -54.19 11.80 25.72
C ALA A 474 -53.40 10.47 25.86
N SER A 475 -53.01 10.09 27.09
CA SER A 475 -52.33 8.85 27.53
C SER A 475 -52.84 8.53 28.97
N PRO A 476 -52.47 7.45 29.71
CA PRO A 476 -51.69 6.23 29.40
C PRO A 476 -52.27 4.87 29.98
N ALA A 477 -51.47 3.78 29.86
CA ALA A 477 -51.19 2.74 30.90
C ALA A 477 -51.94 1.37 31.03
N ALA A 478 -51.12 0.36 31.41
CA ALA A 478 -51.37 -0.77 32.36
C ALA A 478 -51.88 -2.19 31.91
N SER A 479 -50.92 -3.06 31.55
CA SER A 479 -50.62 -4.42 32.10
C SER A 479 -51.66 -5.57 32.28
N ARG A 480 -51.25 -6.84 31.98
CA ARG A 480 -51.25 -8.02 32.92
C ARG A 480 -50.75 -9.39 32.36
N SER A 481 -49.72 -9.95 33.03
CA SER A 481 -49.42 -11.34 33.47
C SER A 481 -49.91 -12.66 32.77
N LEU A 482 -48.91 -13.51 32.43
CA LEU A 482 -48.67 -14.96 32.71
C LEU A 482 -49.81 -16.04 32.77
N SER A 483 -49.54 -17.22 32.17
CA SER A 483 -49.42 -18.55 32.86
C SER A 483 -48.90 -19.69 31.93
N CYS A 484 -48.63 -20.91 32.44
CA CYS A 484 -47.99 -22.04 31.71
C CYS A 484 -48.69 -23.41 31.96
N ALA A 485 -48.53 -24.44 31.09
CA ALA A 485 -48.24 -25.86 31.44
C ALA A 485 -48.24 -26.93 30.28
N VAL A 486 -47.04 -27.48 29.99
CA VAL A 486 -46.62 -28.91 29.81
C VAL A 486 -47.56 -30.01 29.23
N HIS A 487 -47.01 -30.77 28.24
CA HIS A 487 -46.93 -32.26 28.08
C HIS A 487 -45.86 -32.60 27.00
N GLY A 488 -45.30 -33.81 26.80
CA GLY A 488 -45.30 -35.06 27.60
C GLY A 488 -44.83 -36.32 26.81
N GLU A 489 -43.89 -37.12 27.36
CA GLU A 489 -43.51 -38.53 27.01
C GLU A 489 -42.89 -38.84 25.60
N THR A 490 -42.11 -39.91 25.30
CA THR A 490 -41.54 -41.17 25.95
C THR A 490 -40.40 -41.72 25.03
N LEU A 491 -39.51 -42.72 25.29
CA LEU A 491 -38.75 -43.27 26.47
C LEU A 491 -37.65 -44.26 25.97
N GLY A 492 -36.55 -44.52 26.74
CA GLY A 492 -35.63 -45.70 26.60
C GLY A 492 -34.14 -45.40 26.28
N ASN A 493 -33.18 -45.49 27.24
CA ASN A 493 -32.47 -46.67 27.81
C ASN A 493 -31.32 -47.23 26.89
N VAL A 494 -30.11 -47.63 27.34
CA VAL A 494 -29.68 -48.41 28.53
C VAL A 494 -28.20 -48.14 28.97
N HIS A 495 -27.97 -47.77 30.26
CA HIS A 495 -26.80 -48.08 31.16
C HIS A 495 -25.34 -47.55 30.90
N ASN A 496 -24.40 -47.52 31.88
CA ASN A 496 -24.38 -47.41 33.37
C ASN A 496 -22.91 -47.32 33.92
N ARG A 497 -22.72 -46.85 35.18
CA ARG A 497 -21.56 -46.96 36.11
C ARG A 497 -20.40 -45.94 35.97
N ASN A 498 -19.75 -45.44 37.05
CA ASN A 498 -20.13 -45.37 38.49
C ASN A 498 -19.24 -44.40 39.32
N PHE A 499 -19.86 -43.58 40.19
CA PHE A 499 -19.46 -43.23 41.59
C PHE A 499 -18.13 -42.42 41.80
N ARG A 500 -17.92 -41.58 42.84
CA ARG A 500 -18.69 -40.94 43.97
C ARG A 500 -17.72 -39.93 44.66
N SER A 501 -18.05 -39.03 45.61
CA SER A 501 -19.22 -38.21 46.01
C SER A 501 -18.89 -37.46 47.35
N LEU A 502 -19.83 -36.68 47.92
CA LEU A 502 -19.84 -36.08 49.29
C LEU A 502 -19.05 -34.75 49.46
N GLN A 503 -19.53 -33.71 50.17
CA GLN A 503 -20.89 -33.43 50.70
C GLN A 503 -21.15 -31.92 50.90
N LEU A 504 -22.44 -31.56 51.02
CA LEU A 504 -23.04 -30.25 51.39
C LEU A 504 -22.99 -30.04 52.94
N PRO A 505 -23.20 -28.81 53.53
CA PRO A 505 -24.36 -27.94 53.25
C PRO A 505 -24.19 -26.40 53.33
N ALA A 506 -25.30 -25.72 52.98
CA ALA A 506 -25.47 -24.27 52.82
C ALA A 506 -25.76 -23.48 54.11
N LEU A 507 -25.68 -22.14 54.02
CA LEU A 507 -26.82 -21.28 54.42
C LEU A 507 -26.84 -19.90 53.72
N ARG A 508 -28.01 -19.24 53.78
CA ARG A 508 -28.38 -17.94 53.18
C ARG A 508 -27.94 -16.76 54.06
N ILE A 509 -27.73 -15.56 53.48
CA ILE A 509 -28.53 -14.32 53.67
C ILE A 509 -27.96 -13.19 52.77
N SER A 510 -28.64 -12.05 52.70
CA SER A 510 -28.54 -11.02 51.66
C SER A 510 -27.76 -9.74 52.05
N THR A 511 -27.80 -8.77 51.12
CA THR A 511 -27.82 -7.30 51.33
C THR A 511 -26.52 -6.52 51.63
N ASP A 512 -26.06 -5.83 50.57
CA ASP A 512 -25.89 -4.36 50.48
C ASP A 512 -24.50 -3.69 50.64
N ALA A 513 -24.37 -2.57 49.91
CA ALA A 513 -23.57 -1.37 50.10
C ALA A 513 -22.04 -1.37 50.40
N ARG A 514 -21.31 -0.74 49.44
CA ARG A 514 -20.28 0.31 49.60
C ARG A 514 -18.87 0.00 50.18
N ALA A 515 -17.86 0.36 49.36
CA ALA A 515 -16.61 1.07 49.73
C ALA A 515 -15.58 0.30 50.61
N ARG A 516 -14.29 0.70 50.76
CA ARG A 516 -13.39 1.58 49.96
C ARG A 516 -11.93 1.14 50.19
N ALA A 517 -11.09 1.24 49.16
CA ALA A 517 -9.64 1.55 49.21
C ALA A 517 -8.60 0.65 49.93
N ALA A 518 -7.34 0.87 49.50
CA ALA A 518 -6.08 0.79 50.26
C ALA A 518 -5.41 -0.57 50.59
N LEU A 519 -4.07 -0.71 50.55
CA LEU A 519 -2.97 -0.03 49.80
C LEU A 519 -1.63 -0.76 50.09
N LEU A 520 -0.64 -0.67 49.19
CA LEU A 520 0.81 -0.88 49.43
C LEU A 520 1.24 -2.35 49.78
N ARG A 521 2.52 -2.77 49.71
CA ARG A 521 3.78 -2.02 49.49
C ARG A 521 4.87 -2.84 48.74
N CYS A 522 5.93 -2.12 48.37
CA CYS A 522 7.24 -2.54 47.82
C CYS A 522 7.87 -3.80 48.48
N SER A 523 8.86 -4.53 47.89
CA SER A 523 10.10 -4.00 47.29
C SER A 523 10.94 -5.01 46.46
N LEU A 524 11.77 -4.45 45.55
CA LEU A 524 13.20 -4.69 45.20
C LEU A 524 14.05 -5.68 46.06
N PRO A 525 15.31 -6.09 45.69
CA PRO A 525 16.12 -5.78 44.47
C PRO A 525 16.96 -6.93 43.80
N VAL A 526 17.32 -6.72 42.52
CA VAL A 526 18.68 -6.75 41.87
C VAL A 526 19.82 -7.67 42.40
N ASP A 527 20.43 -8.49 41.51
CA ASP A 527 21.85 -8.33 41.07
C ASP A 527 22.18 -9.13 39.77
N PRO A 528 22.99 -8.61 38.81
CA PRO A 528 23.34 -9.30 37.56
C PRO A 528 24.83 -9.71 37.47
N ARG A 529 25.19 -10.50 36.44
CA ARG A 529 26.54 -10.51 35.84
C ARG A 529 26.61 -11.28 34.52
N ASP A 530 27.20 -10.61 33.52
CA ASP A 530 28.12 -11.14 32.49
C ASP A 530 27.65 -12.25 31.51
N SER A 531 28.18 -12.39 30.28
CA SER A 531 29.07 -11.53 29.48
C SER A 531 28.76 -11.67 27.97
N THR A 532 29.21 -10.68 27.20
CA THR A 532 29.55 -10.73 25.75
C THR A 532 28.99 -11.85 24.85
N HIS A 533 28.23 -11.46 23.81
CA HIS A 533 28.59 -11.83 22.43
C HIS A 533 28.04 -10.82 21.42
N ARG A 534 28.78 -10.58 20.32
CA ARG A 534 28.33 -9.73 19.21
C ARG A 534 27.61 -10.57 18.16
N CYS A 535 26.44 -10.14 17.71
CA CYS A 535 25.90 -10.52 16.41
C CYS A 535 25.33 -9.30 15.68
N ARG A 536 25.59 -9.20 14.38
CA ARG A 536 24.99 -8.21 13.48
C ARG A 536 23.95 -8.92 12.63
N SER A 537 22.73 -8.41 12.58
CA SER A 537 21.71 -8.84 11.61
C SER A 537 20.94 -7.62 11.09
N THR A 538 21.33 -7.17 9.89
CA THR A 538 20.57 -6.18 9.11
C THR A 538 19.33 -6.84 8.51
N VAL A 539 18.17 -6.19 8.62
CA VAL A 539 16.96 -6.57 7.86
C VAL A 539 16.61 -5.45 6.91
N THR A 540 16.64 -5.75 5.61
CA THR A 540 16.30 -4.86 4.50
C THR A 540 14.80 -4.85 4.22
N LEU A 541 14.25 -3.68 3.90
CA LEU A 541 12.94 -3.54 3.27
C LEU A 541 13.06 -3.82 1.76
N GLU A 542 12.09 -4.54 1.18
CA GLU A 542 11.97 -4.68 -0.28
C GLU A 542 11.05 -3.58 -0.87
N PRO A 543 11.34 -3.09 -2.10
CA PRO A 543 10.64 -1.94 -2.68
C PRO A 543 9.38 -2.33 -3.47
N LYS A 544 8.36 -1.46 -3.46
CA LYS A 544 7.29 -1.48 -4.46
C LYS A 544 7.72 -0.65 -5.67
N MET A 545 7.88 -1.32 -6.80
CA MET A 545 8.18 -0.72 -8.11
C MET A 545 7.25 0.45 -8.47
N THR A 546 7.85 1.58 -8.86
CA THR A 546 7.17 2.65 -9.60
C THR A 546 7.42 2.48 -11.10
N LEU A 547 6.40 2.64 -11.95
CA LEU A 547 6.63 2.70 -13.41
C LEU A 547 7.12 4.09 -13.86
N ASN A 548 6.82 5.14 -13.08
CA ASN A 548 7.46 6.44 -13.24
C ASN A 548 8.93 6.36 -12.73
N LYS A 549 9.88 6.53 -13.64
CA LYS A 549 11.34 6.46 -13.43
C LYS A 549 12.03 7.60 -14.17
N LEU A 550 13.18 8.03 -13.66
CA LEU A 550 14.01 9.06 -14.29
C LEU A 550 14.33 8.66 -15.72
N SER A 551 14.27 9.62 -16.65
CA SER A 551 14.50 9.38 -18.08
C SER A 551 15.63 10.25 -18.61
N ILE A 552 16.29 9.81 -19.68
CA ILE A 552 17.48 10.47 -20.24
C ILE A 552 17.24 11.96 -20.56
N ASP A 553 16.02 12.34 -21.00
CA ASP A 553 15.63 13.74 -21.26
C ASP A 553 15.50 14.62 -20.01
N LYS A 554 15.77 14.07 -18.83
CA LYS A 554 15.85 14.77 -17.53
C LYS A 554 17.24 14.69 -16.89
N VAL A 555 18.20 14.02 -17.53
CA VAL A 555 19.58 13.89 -17.02
C VAL A 555 20.51 14.88 -17.73
N ALA A 556 21.28 15.64 -16.96
CA ALA A 556 22.33 16.51 -17.50
C ALA A 556 23.50 15.66 -18.04
N VAL A 557 23.46 15.29 -19.32
CA VAL A 557 24.51 14.46 -19.98
C VAL A 557 25.71 15.27 -20.48
N ALA A 558 25.59 16.59 -20.63
CA ALA A 558 26.64 17.46 -21.16
C ALA A 558 27.98 17.29 -20.41
N GLY A 559 29.05 16.99 -21.13
CA GLY A 559 30.39 16.77 -20.58
C GLY A 559 30.57 15.46 -19.79
N LYS A 560 29.53 14.64 -19.61
CA LYS A 560 29.60 13.34 -18.92
C LYS A 560 29.77 12.18 -19.89
N ARG A 561 30.36 11.08 -19.41
CA ARG A 561 30.44 9.78 -20.09
C ARG A 561 29.14 9.02 -19.78
N VAL A 562 28.39 8.64 -20.81
CA VAL A 562 27.06 8.03 -20.64
C VAL A 562 27.17 6.54 -20.93
N LEU A 563 27.01 5.70 -19.90
CA LEU A 563 26.96 4.24 -20.02
C LEU A 563 25.52 3.80 -20.30
N ILE A 564 25.27 3.21 -21.47
CA ILE A 564 23.94 2.76 -21.90
C ILE A 564 23.90 1.24 -21.99
N ARG A 565 23.00 0.62 -21.23
CA ARG A 565 22.62 -0.79 -21.37
C ARG A 565 21.56 -0.91 -22.45
N VAL A 566 21.92 -1.49 -23.59
CA VAL A 566 21.07 -1.63 -24.78
C VAL A 566 20.75 -3.11 -25.05
N ASP A 567 19.64 -3.37 -25.72
CA ASP A 567 19.27 -4.72 -26.18
C ASP A 567 19.60 -4.88 -27.67
N PHE A 568 20.84 -5.26 -27.98
CA PHE A 568 21.26 -5.68 -29.32
C PHE A 568 21.26 -7.21 -29.50
N ASN A 569 20.37 -7.93 -28.82
CA ASN A 569 20.20 -9.37 -29.03
C ASN A 569 19.45 -9.63 -30.36
N VAL A 570 20.14 -9.40 -31.49
CA VAL A 570 19.61 -9.51 -32.86
C VAL A 570 19.72 -10.93 -33.43
N PRO A 571 18.77 -11.39 -34.27
CA PRO A 571 18.89 -12.67 -34.96
C PRO A 571 19.96 -12.57 -36.06
N GLN A 572 20.96 -13.45 -35.99
CA GLN A 572 22.04 -13.55 -36.97
C GLN A 572 21.97 -14.85 -37.77
N LYS A 573 22.48 -14.83 -39.00
CA LYS A 573 22.72 -16.00 -39.84
C LYS A 573 24.12 -15.88 -40.43
N ASN A 574 24.98 -16.87 -40.19
CA ASN A 574 26.38 -16.87 -40.63
C ASN A 574 27.19 -15.61 -40.20
N GLY A 575 26.83 -14.98 -39.08
CA GLY A 575 27.43 -13.72 -38.58
C GLY A 575 26.80 -12.44 -39.14
N GLU A 576 25.94 -12.53 -40.15
CA GLU A 576 25.20 -11.39 -40.71
C GLU A 576 23.89 -11.14 -39.94
N ILE A 577 23.52 -9.87 -39.75
CA ILE A 577 22.34 -9.46 -38.97
C ILE A 577 21.10 -9.54 -39.87
N THR A 578 20.14 -10.41 -39.50
CA THR A 578 18.91 -10.64 -40.30
C THR A 578 17.75 -9.72 -39.93
N ASN A 579 17.82 -9.04 -38.77
CA ASN A 579 16.89 -7.99 -38.37
C ASN A 579 17.59 -6.99 -37.45
N ASN A 580 17.85 -5.78 -37.95
CA ASN A 580 18.52 -4.70 -37.21
C ASN A 580 17.56 -3.84 -36.33
N GLN A 581 16.26 -4.13 -36.32
CA GLN A 581 15.22 -3.37 -35.61
C GLN A 581 15.56 -3.04 -34.14
N ARG A 582 16.21 -3.96 -33.43
CA ARG A 582 16.69 -3.76 -32.05
C ARG A 582 17.81 -2.72 -31.92
N ILE A 583 18.70 -2.64 -32.91
CA ILE A 583 19.75 -1.62 -32.99
C ILE A 583 19.13 -0.26 -33.34
N VAL A 584 18.24 -0.24 -34.34
CA VAL A 584 17.50 0.96 -34.75
C VAL A 584 16.71 1.58 -33.59
N ALA A 585 16.10 0.76 -32.74
CA ALA A 585 15.28 1.21 -31.62
C ALA A 585 16.08 1.92 -30.50
N ALA A 586 17.39 1.68 -30.37
CA ALA A 586 18.25 2.37 -29.40
C ALA A 586 18.83 3.70 -29.93
N LEU A 587 18.79 3.93 -31.26
CA LEU A 587 19.35 5.15 -31.88
C LEU A 587 18.83 6.47 -31.29
N PRO A 588 17.55 6.64 -30.89
CA PRO A 588 17.08 7.88 -30.27
C PRO A 588 17.83 8.22 -28.98
N THR A 589 18.07 7.24 -28.13
CA THR A 589 18.77 7.39 -26.84
C THR A 589 20.25 7.71 -27.06
N ILE A 590 20.89 7.01 -28.01
CA ILE A 590 22.30 7.21 -28.38
C ILE A 590 22.51 8.61 -28.97
N ARG A 591 21.66 9.02 -29.93
CA ARG A 591 21.75 10.34 -30.58
C ARG A 591 21.50 11.46 -29.57
N HIS A 592 20.44 11.36 -28.76
CA HIS A 592 20.15 12.38 -27.73
C HIS A 592 21.32 12.61 -26.76
N ALA A 593 22.04 11.57 -26.34
CA ALA A 593 23.23 11.73 -25.51
C ALA A 593 24.34 12.53 -26.23
N LEU A 594 24.62 12.20 -27.49
CA LEU A 594 25.62 12.89 -28.31
C LEU A 594 25.21 14.34 -28.62
N ASP A 595 23.96 14.56 -29.01
CA ASP A 595 23.41 15.85 -29.43
C ASP A 595 23.32 16.84 -28.24
N ASN A 596 23.14 16.34 -27.01
CA ASN A 596 23.22 17.12 -25.78
C ASN A 596 24.66 17.18 -25.18
N GLY A 597 25.68 16.89 -25.99
CA GLY A 597 27.07 17.17 -25.67
C GLY A 597 27.74 16.20 -24.69
N ALA A 598 27.32 14.93 -24.64
CA ALA A 598 28.04 13.92 -23.87
C ALA A 598 29.53 13.84 -24.26
N LYS A 599 30.39 13.65 -23.26
CA LYS A 599 31.83 13.41 -23.44
C LYS A 599 32.06 12.14 -24.25
N SER A 600 31.30 11.09 -23.97
CA SER A 600 31.22 9.87 -24.77
C SER A 600 29.94 9.11 -24.47
N VAL A 601 29.60 8.18 -25.37
CA VAL A 601 28.57 7.16 -25.15
C VAL A 601 29.24 5.79 -25.17
N VAL A 602 29.15 5.06 -24.06
CA VAL A 602 29.64 3.67 -23.94
C VAL A 602 28.44 2.74 -23.91
N LEU A 603 28.40 1.79 -24.82
CA LEU A 603 27.31 0.85 -25.02
C LEU A 603 27.71 -0.53 -24.53
N MET A 604 26.82 -1.22 -23.83
CA MET A 604 27.00 -2.61 -23.45
C MET A 604 25.74 -3.42 -23.76
N SER A 605 25.88 -4.52 -24.50
CA SER A 605 24.78 -5.41 -24.89
C SER A 605 25.04 -6.86 -24.45
N HIS A 606 24.11 -7.76 -24.77
CA HIS A 606 24.39 -9.19 -24.85
C HIS A 606 23.90 -9.72 -26.20
N LEU A 607 24.36 -10.90 -26.58
CA LEU A 607 23.88 -11.63 -27.76
C LEU A 607 23.80 -13.12 -27.44
N GLY A 608 22.67 -13.75 -27.76
CA GLY A 608 22.46 -15.19 -27.64
C GLY A 608 22.59 -15.74 -26.21
N ARG A 609 23.13 -16.97 -26.13
CA ARG A 609 23.40 -17.70 -24.89
C ARG A 609 24.80 -18.32 -24.92
N PRO A 610 25.86 -17.51 -24.68
CA PRO A 610 27.23 -18.00 -24.54
C PRO A 610 27.51 -18.73 -23.21
N ASP A 611 26.59 -18.64 -22.24
CA ASP A 611 26.60 -19.33 -20.95
C ASP A 611 27.91 -19.12 -20.13
N GLY A 612 28.43 -17.89 -20.11
CA GLY A 612 29.63 -17.52 -19.34
C GLY A 612 30.96 -17.94 -19.98
N ARG A 613 31.00 -18.09 -21.31
CA ARG A 613 32.22 -18.45 -22.07
C ARG A 613 32.32 -17.64 -23.37
N HIS A 614 33.53 -17.23 -23.75
CA HIS A 614 33.77 -16.58 -25.05
C HIS A 614 33.37 -17.51 -26.21
N GLN A 615 32.53 -17.04 -27.12
CA GLN A 615 32.07 -17.80 -28.29
C GLN A 615 31.87 -16.86 -29.50
N GLU A 616 32.75 -16.95 -30.51
CA GLU A 616 32.76 -16.04 -31.67
C GLU A 616 31.40 -15.90 -32.37
N LYS A 617 30.60 -16.97 -32.44
CA LYS A 617 29.23 -16.97 -32.99
C LYS A 617 28.24 -16.03 -32.27
N PHE A 618 28.64 -15.44 -31.14
CA PHE A 618 27.89 -14.50 -30.32
C PHE A 618 28.67 -13.19 -30.07
N THR A 619 29.70 -12.87 -30.87
CA THR A 619 30.37 -11.55 -30.81
C THR A 619 29.43 -10.41 -31.22
N LEU A 620 29.59 -9.25 -30.60
CA LEU A 620 28.96 -7.99 -30.99
C LEU A 620 29.73 -7.24 -32.09
N ARG A 621 30.87 -7.74 -32.59
CA ARG A 621 31.64 -7.09 -33.67
C ARG A 621 30.82 -6.78 -34.94
N PRO A 622 29.87 -7.63 -35.42
CA PRO A 622 28.96 -7.27 -36.51
C PRO A 622 27.99 -6.12 -36.17
N VAL A 623 27.58 -6.02 -34.89
CA VAL A 623 26.69 -4.97 -34.39
C VAL A 623 27.39 -3.62 -34.34
N ALA A 624 28.70 -3.58 -34.04
CA ALA A 624 29.50 -2.36 -34.11
C ALA A 624 29.46 -1.71 -35.51
N LYS A 625 29.66 -2.53 -36.56
CA LYS A 625 29.66 -2.10 -37.97
C LYS A 625 28.28 -1.63 -38.45
N GLU A 626 27.22 -2.33 -38.06
CA GLU A 626 25.84 -1.92 -38.33
C GLU A 626 25.50 -0.59 -37.63
N LEU A 627 25.93 -0.44 -36.37
CA LEU A 627 25.72 0.79 -35.61
C LEU A 627 26.50 1.99 -36.17
N GLU A 628 27.75 1.80 -36.58
CA GLU A 628 28.56 2.81 -37.29
C GLU A 628 27.85 3.30 -38.56
N THR A 629 27.31 2.36 -39.34
CA THR A 629 26.52 2.64 -40.55
C THR A 629 25.25 3.44 -40.23
N LEU A 630 24.52 3.06 -39.16
CA LEU A 630 23.28 3.72 -38.74
C LEU A 630 23.49 5.08 -38.01
N LEU A 631 24.68 5.34 -37.47
CA LEU A 631 25.03 6.61 -36.83
C LEU A 631 25.74 7.59 -37.78
N GLY A 632 26.39 7.11 -38.85
CA GLY A 632 27.27 7.92 -39.69
C GLY A 632 28.50 8.44 -38.92
N LYS A 633 28.93 7.70 -37.90
CA LYS A 633 30.02 8.04 -36.97
C LYS A 633 30.80 6.78 -36.60
N PRO A 634 32.13 6.82 -36.48
CA PRO A 634 32.92 5.69 -36.03
C PRO A 634 32.48 5.15 -34.66
N VAL A 635 32.37 3.83 -34.56
CA VAL A 635 32.09 3.11 -33.31
C VAL A 635 33.33 2.34 -32.93
N VAL A 636 33.95 2.70 -31.80
CA VAL A 636 35.10 1.96 -31.26
C VAL A 636 34.59 0.67 -30.62
N PHE A 637 34.88 -0.47 -31.24
CA PHE A 637 34.63 -1.77 -30.62
C PHE A 637 35.78 -2.12 -29.66
N LEU A 638 35.43 -2.63 -28.47
CA LEU A 638 36.39 -3.18 -27.52
C LEU A 638 36.10 -4.68 -27.33
N GLU A 639 37.14 -5.49 -27.51
CA GLU A 639 37.09 -6.97 -27.52
C GLU A 639 36.79 -7.59 -26.15
N ASP A 640 36.69 -6.77 -25.09
CA ASP A 640 36.12 -7.14 -23.79
C ASP A 640 35.30 -5.95 -23.24
N CYS A 641 34.58 -6.20 -22.14
CA CYS A 641 33.64 -5.31 -21.49
C CYS A 641 34.04 -4.89 -20.07
N VAL A 642 35.17 -5.39 -19.56
CA VAL A 642 35.72 -5.09 -18.23
C VAL A 642 37.25 -5.16 -18.27
N GLY A 643 37.92 -4.78 -17.17
CA GLY A 643 39.37 -4.91 -17.03
C GLY A 643 40.16 -3.67 -17.47
N ALA A 644 41.47 -3.67 -17.19
CA ALA A 644 42.29 -2.47 -17.18
C ALA A 644 42.35 -1.73 -18.53
N GLU A 645 42.45 -2.45 -19.65
CA GLU A 645 42.52 -1.85 -21.00
C GLU A 645 41.19 -1.18 -21.39
N VAL A 646 40.06 -1.84 -21.10
CA VAL A 646 38.70 -1.34 -21.36
C VAL A 646 38.37 -0.15 -20.46
N GLU A 647 38.76 -0.21 -19.19
CA GLU A 647 38.67 0.91 -18.24
C GLU A 647 39.51 2.10 -18.69
N GLN A 648 40.74 1.89 -19.18
CA GLN A 648 41.59 2.96 -19.68
C GLN A 648 41.04 3.60 -20.96
N ALA A 649 40.57 2.80 -21.93
CA ALA A 649 39.96 3.28 -23.16
C ALA A 649 38.69 4.12 -22.93
N THR A 650 37.94 3.82 -21.86
CA THR A 650 36.70 4.53 -21.48
C THR A 650 36.91 5.67 -20.48
N ALA A 651 38.11 5.85 -19.93
CA ALA A 651 38.39 6.87 -18.91
C ALA A 651 38.34 8.31 -19.45
N ASN A 652 39.00 8.58 -20.59
CA ASN A 652 39.01 9.91 -21.23
C ASN A 652 39.07 9.81 -22.78
N PRO A 653 38.03 9.24 -23.42
CA PRO A 653 37.94 9.16 -24.88
C PRO A 653 37.76 10.54 -25.54
N PRO A 654 37.90 10.66 -26.87
CA PRO A 654 37.57 11.89 -27.61
C PRO A 654 36.12 12.35 -27.37
N ASN A 655 35.88 13.67 -27.43
CA ASN A 655 34.55 14.23 -27.20
C ASN A 655 33.55 13.73 -28.25
N GLY A 656 32.41 13.19 -27.81
CA GLY A 656 31.39 12.60 -28.69
C GLY A 656 31.75 11.23 -29.26
N ALA A 657 32.75 10.54 -28.71
CA ALA A 657 33.07 9.17 -29.09
C ALA A 657 31.95 8.19 -28.74
N VAL A 658 31.70 7.22 -29.62
CA VAL A 658 30.81 6.07 -29.38
C VAL A 658 31.67 4.82 -29.24
N ILE A 659 31.48 4.09 -28.15
CA ILE A 659 32.22 2.87 -27.81
C ILE A 659 31.19 1.75 -27.63
N LEU A 660 31.44 0.57 -28.20
CA LEU A 660 30.66 -0.65 -27.95
C LEU A 660 31.55 -1.71 -27.30
N LEU A 661 31.15 -2.14 -26.11
CA LEU A 661 31.77 -3.25 -25.39
C LEU A 661 31.28 -4.59 -25.92
N GLU A 662 32.12 -5.62 -25.84
CA GLU A 662 31.76 -7.00 -26.18
C GLU A 662 30.66 -7.58 -25.25
N ASN A 663 30.06 -8.69 -25.68
CA ASN A 663 28.94 -9.40 -25.10
C ASN A 663 29.14 -9.75 -23.62
N LEU A 664 28.42 -9.07 -22.72
CA LEU A 664 28.58 -9.26 -21.27
C LEU A 664 28.37 -10.71 -20.80
N ARG A 665 27.62 -11.54 -21.54
CA ARG A 665 27.41 -12.96 -21.19
C ARG A 665 28.61 -13.87 -21.50
N PHE A 666 29.69 -13.35 -22.10
CA PHE A 666 30.99 -14.05 -22.11
C PHE A 666 31.57 -14.16 -20.69
N HIS A 667 31.18 -13.27 -19.78
CA HIS A 667 31.48 -13.36 -18.35
C HIS A 667 30.33 -14.06 -17.61
N ILE A 668 30.65 -15.02 -16.74
CA ILE A 668 29.66 -15.76 -15.95
C ILE A 668 28.96 -14.86 -14.91
N GLU A 669 29.60 -13.75 -14.58
CA GLU A 669 29.20 -12.71 -13.64
C GLU A 669 27.98 -11.88 -14.08
N GLU A 670 27.65 -11.85 -15.39
CA GLU A 670 26.47 -11.12 -15.89
C GLU A 670 25.16 -11.82 -15.49
N GLU A 671 25.02 -13.13 -15.76
CA GLU A 671 23.85 -13.93 -15.38
C GLU A 671 24.01 -14.58 -13.98
N GLY A 672 25.20 -14.50 -13.38
CA GLY A 672 25.58 -15.11 -12.10
C GLY A 672 25.73 -16.64 -12.16
N LYS A 673 25.67 -17.23 -13.36
CA LYS A 673 25.68 -18.68 -13.65
C LYS A 673 26.03 -18.91 -15.12
N GLY A 674 26.55 -20.09 -15.43
CA GLY A 674 26.98 -20.47 -16.76
C GLY A 674 27.32 -21.95 -16.83
N VAL A 675 28.17 -22.34 -17.78
CA VAL A 675 28.72 -23.69 -17.86
C VAL A 675 30.25 -23.69 -17.96
N ASN A 676 30.89 -24.68 -17.34
CA ASN A 676 32.35 -24.85 -17.40
C ASN A 676 32.76 -25.47 -18.76
N GLU A 677 34.04 -25.77 -18.95
CA GLU A 677 34.54 -26.41 -20.18
C GLU A 677 33.89 -27.78 -20.43
N ALA A 678 33.63 -28.55 -19.37
CA ALA A 678 32.94 -29.84 -19.40
C ALA A 678 31.41 -29.73 -19.67
N GLY A 679 30.84 -28.53 -19.70
CA GLY A 679 29.40 -28.29 -19.92
C GLY A 679 28.53 -28.40 -18.65
N GLU A 680 29.15 -28.54 -17.48
CA GLU A 680 28.45 -28.61 -16.19
C GLU A 680 28.01 -27.22 -15.72
N LYS A 681 26.86 -27.13 -15.03
CA LYS A 681 26.32 -25.86 -14.55
C LYS A 681 27.13 -25.30 -13.38
N VAL A 682 27.81 -24.19 -13.59
CA VAL A 682 28.55 -23.43 -12.57
C VAL A 682 27.81 -22.14 -12.19
N LYS A 683 28.15 -21.62 -11.01
CA LYS A 683 27.66 -20.36 -10.46
C LYS A 683 28.85 -19.42 -10.26
N ALA A 684 28.67 -18.14 -10.57
CA ALA A 684 29.71 -17.13 -10.35
C ALA A 684 29.92 -16.87 -8.85
N ASP A 685 31.17 -16.63 -8.44
CA ASP A 685 31.50 -16.21 -7.09
C ASP A 685 30.99 -14.79 -6.81
N LYS A 686 30.52 -14.54 -5.58
CA LYS A 686 29.98 -13.22 -5.18
C LYS A 686 31.01 -12.11 -5.38
N GLU A 687 32.25 -12.35 -4.99
CA GLU A 687 33.33 -11.36 -5.18
C GLU A 687 33.63 -11.10 -6.66
N ALA A 688 33.54 -12.12 -7.53
CA ALA A 688 33.75 -11.93 -8.96
C ALA A 688 32.63 -11.07 -9.56
N VAL A 689 31.37 -11.36 -9.19
CA VAL A 689 30.20 -10.55 -9.53
C VAL A 689 30.35 -9.10 -9.06
N GLU A 690 30.83 -8.87 -7.85
CA GLU A 690 31.07 -7.52 -7.31
C GLU A 690 32.21 -6.79 -8.04
N LYS A 691 33.32 -7.47 -8.34
CA LYS A 691 34.46 -6.93 -9.13
C LYS A 691 34.03 -6.58 -10.56
N PHE A 692 33.24 -7.44 -11.21
CA PHE A 692 32.67 -7.21 -12.54
C PHE A 692 31.74 -5.99 -12.57
N ARG A 693 30.82 -5.88 -11.61
CA ARG A 693 29.92 -4.71 -11.44
C ARG A 693 30.68 -3.41 -11.18
N ALA A 694 31.74 -3.47 -10.38
CA ALA A 694 32.61 -2.33 -10.12
C ALA A 694 33.41 -1.90 -11.36
N SER A 695 33.86 -2.84 -12.19
CA SER A 695 34.52 -2.54 -13.47
C SER A 695 33.55 -1.88 -14.46
N LEU A 696 32.38 -2.51 -14.70
CA LEU A 696 31.32 -1.94 -15.55
C LEU A 696 30.94 -0.51 -15.15
N SER A 697 30.84 -0.23 -13.84
CA SER A 697 30.46 1.08 -13.32
C SER A 697 31.48 2.19 -13.63
N LYS A 698 32.74 1.88 -13.95
CA LYS A 698 33.77 2.88 -14.27
C LYS A 698 33.61 3.48 -15.66
N HIS A 699 32.91 2.81 -16.58
CA HIS A 699 32.81 3.22 -17.98
C HIS A 699 31.94 4.47 -18.22
N GLY A 700 31.17 4.91 -17.22
CA GLY A 700 30.33 6.11 -17.29
C GLY A 700 30.27 6.88 -15.98
N ASP A 701 29.72 8.08 -16.06
CA ASP A 701 29.37 8.94 -14.93
C ASP A 701 27.84 8.93 -14.71
N VAL A 702 27.08 8.52 -15.73
CA VAL A 702 25.63 8.29 -15.77
C VAL A 702 25.35 6.89 -16.31
N TYR A 703 24.36 6.20 -15.75
CA TYR A 703 23.83 4.94 -16.28
C TYR A 703 22.44 5.14 -16.91
N ILE A 704 22.25 4.64 -18.12
CA ILE A 704 20.98 4.60 -18.83
C ILE A 704 20.62 3.14 -19.14
N ASN A 705 19.45 2.66 -18.73
CA ASN A 705 18.92 1.37 -19.16
C ASN A 705 17.90 1.57 -20.29
N ASP A 706 18.19 1.03 -21.47
CA ASP A 706 17.31 1.03 -22.63
C ASP A 706 16.98 -0.41 -23.11
N ALA A 707 17.21 -1.40 -22.24
CA ALA A 707 17.13 -2.83 -22.53
C ALA A 707 15.96 -3.51 -21.80
N PHE A 708 14.74 -2.99 -21.95
CA PHE A 708 13.53 -3.46 -21.25
C PHE A 708 13.34 -4.99 -21.33
N GLY A 709 13.65 -5.62 -22.47
CA GLY A 709 13.59 -7.08 -22.63
C GLY A 709 14.46 -7.90 -21.68
N THR A 710 15.44 -7.29 -21.00
CA THR A 710 16.26 -7.93 -19.96
C THR A 710 15.84 -7.53 -18.53
N ALA A 711 14.97 -6.53 -18.37
CA ALA A 711 14.70 -5.89 -17.08
C ALA A 711 13.99 -6.79 -16.05
N HIS A 712 13.38 -7.90 -16.47
CA HIS A 712 12.89 -8.96 -15.58
C HIS A 712 13.99 -9.72 -14.82
N ARG A 713 15.27 -9.48 -15.12
CA ARG A 713 16.40 -10.24 -14.55
C ARG A 713 17.29 -9.39 -13.66
N ALA A 714 17.69 -9.93 -12.51
CA ALA A 714 18.65 -9.33 -11.59
C ALA A 714 20.12 -9.48 -12.04
N HIS A 715 20.38 -9.34 -13.35
CA HIS A 715 21.72 -9.42 -13.94
C HIS A 715 22.62 -8.27 -13.51
N SER A 716 23.93 -8.47 -13.58
CA SER A 716 24.91 -7.45 -13.15
C SER A 716 24.79 -6.13 -13.93
N SER A 717 24.50 -6.18 -15.22
CA SER A 717 24.23 -4.99 -16.04
C SER A 717 22.85 -4.34 -15.85
N MET A 718 21.92 -5.01 -15.15
CA MET A 718 20.57 -4.52 -14.84
C MET A 718 20.51 -3.85 -13.46
N VAL A 719 21.20 -4.42 -12.47
CA VAL A 719 21.09 -3.99 -11.05
C VAL A 719 22.41 -3.59 -10.39
N GLY A 720 23.55 -3.79 -11.08
CA GLY A 720 24.89 -3.66 -10.49
C GLY A 720 25.65 -2.38 -10.82
N CYS A 721 25.16 -1.54 -11.74
CA CYS A 721 25.82 -0.29 -12.10
C CYS A 721 25.58 0.78 -11.01
N ALA A 722 26.54 0.95 -10.11
CA ALA A 722 26.40 1.74 -8.88
C ALA A 722 26.56 3.26 -9.06
N LEU A 723 26.01 3.81 -10.15
CA LEU A 723 26.06 5.25 -10.45
C LEU A 723 24.90 6.02 -9.80
N LYS A 724 25.12 7.31 -9.50
CA LYS A 724 24.12 8.16 -8.82
C LYS A 724 22.88 8.39 -9.68
N GLU A 725 23.10 8.73 -10.95
CA GLU A 725 22.05 8.96 -11.95
C GLU A 725 21.86 7.67 -12.75
N ARG A 726 20.73 6.98 -12.52
CA ARG A 726 20.31 5.75 -13.20
C ARG A 726 18.94 5.99 -13.83
N ALA A 727 18.87 6.08 -15.16
CA ALA A 727 17.66 6.51 -15.88
C ALA A 727 17.24 5.53 -16.99
N THR A 728 16.03 5.67 -17.52
CA THR A 728 15.54 4.98 -18.71
C THR A 728 16.08 5.66 -19.98
N GLY A 729 16.43 4.90 -21.01
CA GLY A 729 16.44 5.41 -22.38
C GLY A 729 15.02 5.54 -22.94
N PHE A 730 14.86 5.99 -24.19
CA PHE A 730 13.53 6.25 -24.76
C PHE A 730 12.73 4.99 -25.10
N LEU A 731 13.38 3.86 -25.40
CA LEU A 731 12.70 2.58 -25.62
C LEU A 731 12.13 2.10 -24.27
N MET A 732 12.97 2.07 -23.23
CA MET A 732 12.56 1.71 -21.87
C MET A 732 11.48 2.64 -21.32
N LYS A 733 11.60 3.96 -21.56
CA LYS A 733 10.59 4.96 -21.20
C LYS A 733 9.25 4.65 -21.89
N LYS A 734 9.25 4.40 -23.19
CA LYS A 734 8.03 4.11 -23.96
C LYS A 734 7.33 2.86 -23.45
N GLU A 735 8.06 1.78 -23.19
CA GLU A 735 7.49 0.54 -22.64
C GLU A 735 6.78 0.83 -21.30
N LEU A 736 7.45 1.52 -20.37
CA LEU A 736 6.87 1.89 -19.07
C LEU A 736 5.66 2.82 -19.21
N GLU A 737 5.71 3.85 -20.06
CA GLU A 737 4.60 4.78 -20.31
C GLU A 737 3.35 4.07 -20.85
N TYR A 738 3.50 3.11 -21.75
CA TYR A 738 2.38 2.35 -22.29
C TYR A 738 1.85 1.33 -21.29
N PHE A 739 2.71 0.58 -20.59
CA PHE A 739 2.23 -0.34 -19.56
C PHE A 739 1.60 0.38 -18.36
N ALA A 740 2.07 1.57 -17.96
CA ALA A 740 1.41 2.38 -16.94
C ALA A 740 0.00 2.80 -17.36
N LYS A 741 -0.18 3.30 -18.60
CA LYS A 741 -1.51 3.62 -19.16
C LYS A 741 -2.47 2.43 -19.09
N ALA A 742 -2.02 1.21 -19.36
CA ALA A 742 -2.87 0.02 -19.29
C ALA A 742 -3.06 -0.57 -17.88
N LEU A 743 -2.08 -0.41 -16.97
CA LEU A 743 -2.05 -1.13 -15.68
C LEU A 743 -2.33 -0.28 -14.45
N GLU A 744 -2.28 1.05 -14.56
CA GLU A 744 -2.49 2.01 -13.46
C GLU A 744 -3.77 2.86 -13.63
N SER A 745 -4.11 3.29 -14.86
CA SER A 745 -5.33 4.07 -15.15
C SER A 745 -5.80 3.94 -16.61
N PRO A 746 -6.29 2.75 -17.03
CA PRO A 746 -6.75 2.50 -18.40
C PRO A 746 -8.06 3.21 -18.74
N GLU A 747 -8.16 3.69 -19.98
CA GLU A 747 -9.44 4.10 -20.57
C GLU A 747 -10.31 2.87 -20.83
N ARG A 748 -11.59 2.91 -20.42
CA ARG A 748 -12.52 1.77 -20.48
C ARG A 748 -13.53 1.89 -21.63
N PRO A 749 -13.95 0.77 -22.27
CA PRO A 749 -13.65 -0.61 -21.90
C PRO A 749 -12.19 -1.02 -22.14
N PHE A 750 -11.59 -1.66 -21.15
CA PHE A 750 -10.26 -2.27 -21.24
C PHE A 750 -10.41 -3.75 -21.59
N LEU A 751 -9.85 -4.13 -22.74
CA LEU A 751 -9.88 -5.49 -23.28
C LEU A 751 -8.51 -6.17 -23.15
N ALA A 752 -8.49 -7.39 -22.61
CA ALA A 752 -7.39 -8.33 -22.85
C ALA A 752 -7.73 -9.25 -24.03
N ILE A 753 -6.73 -9.53 -24.88
CA ILE A 753 -6.81 -10.57 -25.91
C ILE A 753 -5.69 -11.57 -25.59
N LEU A 754 -6.05 -12.80 -25.24
CA LEU A 754 -5.10 -13.84 -24.87
C LEU A 754 -5.21 -15.03 -25.84
N GLY A 755 -4.06 -15.59 -26.19
CA GLY A 755 -4.00 -16.78 -27.05
C GLY A 755 -2.66 -17.50 -26.97
N GLY A 756 -2.47 -18.50 -27.83
CA GLY A 756 -1.33 -19.41 -27.80
C GLY A 756 -1.72 -20.84 -27.41
N ALA A 757 -0.73 -21.67 -27.08
CA ALA A 757 -0.87 -23.13 -27.03
C ALA A 757 -1.40 -23.71 -25.70
N LYS A 758 -1.16 -23.04 -24.56
CA LYS A 758 -1.39 -23.59 -23.21
C LYS A 758 -2.04 -22.57 -22.27
N VAL A 759 -2.73 -23.10 -21.26
CA VAL A 759 -3.34 -22.34 -20.16
C VAL A 759 -2.37 -22.22 -18.98
N ALA A 760 -1.61 -23.29 -18.68
CA ALA A 760 -0.65 -23.36 -17.58
C ALA A 760 0.42 -22.25 -17.63
N ASP A 761 0.88 -21.91 -18.84
CA ASP A 761 1.87 -20.83 -19.06
C ASP A 761 1.28 -19.41 -18.89
N LYS A 762 -0.02 -19.28 -18.66
CA LYS A 762 -0.77 -18.00 -18.60
C LYS A 762 -1.70 -17.87 -17.39
N ILE A 763 -1.64 -18.78 -16.41
CA ILE A 763 -2.48 -18.75 -15.20
C ILE A 763 -2.37 -17.41 -14.48
N GLN A 764 -1.13 -17.00 -14.16
CA GLN A 764 -0.86 -15.76 -13.43
C GLN A 764 -1.28 -14.52 -14.24
N LEU A 765 -1.10 -14.56 -15.56
CA LEU A 765 -1.51 -13.51 -16.49
C LEU A 765 -3.03 -13.32 -16.47
N ILE A 766 -3.80 -14.41 -16.58
CA ILE A 766 -5.27 -14.36 -16.50
C ILE A 766 -5.70 -13.88 -15.11
N ARG A 767 -5.16 -14.48 -14.03
CA ARG A 767 -5.49 -14.10 -12.65
C ARG A 767 -5.26 -12.60 -12.38
N ASN A 768 -4.15 -12.01 -12.84
CA ASN A 768 -3.84 -10.59 -12.64
C ASN A 768 -4.63 -9.66 -13.58
N LEU A 769 -4.90 -10.07 -14.83
CA LEU A 769 -5.71 -9.28 -15.76
C LEU A 769 -7.20 -9.25 -15.36
N CYS A 770 -7.73 -10.31 -14.74
CA CYS A 770 -9.10 -10.32 -14.20
C CYS A 770 -9.32 -9.29 -13.07
N ASP A 771 -8.27 -8.79 -12.42
CA ASP A 771 -8.37 -7.67 -11.47
C ASP A 771 -8.34 -6.28 -12.15
N LYS A 772 -8.25 -6.21 -13.48
CA LYS A 772 -8.00 -4.96 -14.23
C LYS A 772 -8.91 -4.71 -15.44
N VAL A 773 -9.16 -5.71 -16.28
CA VAL A 773 -9.91 -5.54 -17.54
C VAL A 773 -11.44 -5.47 -17.30
N ASP A 774 -12.19 -5.03 -18.31
CA ASP A 774 -13.66 -5.17 -18.36
C ASP A 774 -14.06 -6.41 -19.18
N GLU A 775 -13.29 -6.72 -20.21
CA GLU A 775 -13.54 -7.82 -21.14
C GLU A 775 -12.24 -8.59 -21.45
N MET A 776 -12.35 -9.89 -21.71
CA MET A 776 -11.20 -10.73 -22.05
C MET A 776 -11.57 -11.77 -23.12
N ILE A 777 -10.89 -11.71 -24.27
CA ILE A 777 -10.95 -12.75 -25.31
C ILE A 777 -9.90 -13.82 -25.00
N ILE A 778 -10.30 -15.10 -25.07
CA ILE A 778 -9.40 -16.25 -24.98
C ILE A 778 -9.54 -17.06 -26.27
N GLY A 779 -8.47 -17.11 -27.08
CA GLY A 779 -8.40 -17.84 -28.35
C GLY A 779 -7.19 -18.78 -28.45
N GLY A 780 -6.91 -19.30 -29.65
CA GLY A 780 -5.79 -20.23 -29.86
C GLY A 780 -6.01 -21.60 -29.22
N GLY A 781 -4.95 -22.43 -29.21
CA GLY A 781 -4.99 -23.78 -28.66
C GLY A 781 -5.45 -23.85 -27.20
N MET A 782 -5.12 -22.83 -26.39
CA MET A 782 -5.53 -22.76 -24.98
C MET A 782 -7.05 -22.68 -24.78
N ALA A 783 -7.83 -22.24 -25.78
CA ALA A 783 -9.28 -22.15 -25.69
C ALA A 783 -9.97 -23.54 -25.66
N PHE A 784 -9.39 -24.57 -26.28
CA PHE A 784 -9.97 -25.92 -26.30
C PHE A 784 -10.01 -26.55 -24.89
N THR A 785 -9.05 -26.23 -24.02
CA THR A 785 -9.08 -26.60 -22.60
C THR A 785 -10.29 -25.98 -21.88
N PHE A 786 -10.56 -24.70 -22.09
CA PHE A 786 -11.75 -24.02 -21.52
C PHE A 786 -13.05 -24.65 -22.03
N LEU A 787 -13.17 -24.84 -23.34
CA LEU A 787 -14.39 -25.34 -23.99
C LEU A 787 -14.70 -26.80 -23.66
N LYS A 788 -13.68 -27.64 -23.45
CA LYS A 788 -13.86 -29.02 -22.98
C LYS A 788 -14.34 -29.07 -21.54
N VAL A 789 -13.78 -28.24 -20.65
CA VAL A 789 -14.15 -28.21 -19.23
C VAL A 789 -15.51 -27.54 -18.97
N LEU A 790 -15.81 -26.42 -19.64
CA LEU A 790 -17.02 -25.64 -19.38
C LEU A 790 -18.27 -26.13 -20.14
N ASN A 791 -18.09 -26.72 -21.33
CA ASN A 791 -19.19 -27.08 -22.22
C ASN A 791 -19.24 -28.57 -22.58
N GLY A 792 -18.26 -29.38 -22.16
CA GLY A 792 -18.15 -30.79 -22.55
C GLY A 792 -17.85 -30.99 -24.04
N THR A 793 -17.35 -29.96 -24.73
CA THR A 793 -17.12 -29.94 -26.19
C THR A 793 -16.17 -31.07 -26.61
N ASN A 794 -16.50 -31.81 -27.69
CA ASN A 794 -15.50 -32.66 -28.32
C ASN A 794 -14.41 -31.78 -28.96
N ILE A 795 -13.14 -32.07 -28.66
CA ILE A 795 -11.99 -31.35 -29.17
C ILE A 795 -11.10 -32.21 -30.09
N GLY A 796 -11.47 -33.46 -30.36
CA GLY A 796 -10.68 -34.37 -31.18
C GLY A 796 -9.23 -34.46 -30.69
N ASN A 797 -8.29 -34.23 -31.61
CA ASN A 797 -6.84 -34.18 -31.37
C ASN A 797 -6.31 -32.76 -31.05
N SER A 798 -7.17 -31.80 -30.73
CA SER A 798 -6.75 -30.43 -30.38
C SER A 798 -5.96 -30.39 -29.07
N LEU A 799 -5.15 -29.34 -28.89
CA LEU A 799 -4.35 -29.16 -27.67
C LEU A 799 -5.25 -29.14 -26.42
N TYR A 800 -4.88 -29.98 -25.44
CA TYR A 800 -5.51 -30.04 -24.13
C TYR A 800 -4.44 -29.92 -23.05
N ASP A 801 -4.70 -29.06 -22.08
CA ASP A 801 -3.77 -28.75 -20.99
C ASP A 801 -4.33 -29.31 -19.69
N GLU A 802 -3.87 -30.49 -19.26
CA GLU A 802 -4.43 -31.21 -18.12
C GLU A 802 -4.21 -30.50 -16.78
N GLU A 803 -3.13 -29.73 -16.64
CA GLU A 803 -2.89 -28.89 -15.46
C GLU A 803 -3.73 -27.62 -15.52
N GLY A 804 -3.77 -26.97 -16.70
CA GLY A 804 -4.64 -25.81 -16.94
C GLY A 804 -6.12 -26.10 -16.78
N ALA A 805 -6.59 -27.31 -17.10
CA ALA A 805 -7.98 -27.71 -16.96
C ALA A 805 -8.50 -27.63 -15.52
N LYS A 806 -7.65 -27.96 -14.53
CA LYS A 806 -8.01 -28.05 -13.10
C LYS A 806 -8.49 -26.71 -12.52
N ILE A 807 -8.06 -25.59 -13.11
CA ILE A 807 -8.35 -24.24 -12.64
C ILE A 807 -9.37 -23.48 -13.51
N VAL A 808 -9.86 -24.05 -14.61
CA VAL A 808 -10.75 -23.32 -15.55
C VAL A 808 -11.99 -22.77 -14.83
N HIS A 809 -12.59 -23.54 -13.93
CA HIS A 809 -13.73 -23.06 -13.13
C HIS A 809 -13.36 -21.92 -12.17
N GLU A 810 -12.17 -21.97 -11.53
CA GLU A 810 -11.66 -20.90 -10.67
C GLU A 810 -11.46 -19.59 -11.46
N LEU A 811 -10.88 -19.67 -12.66
CA LEU A 811 -10.68 -18.50 -13.53
C LEU A 811 -12.01 -17.89 -13.98
N MET A 812 -13.02 -18.71 -14.29
CA MET A 812 -14.34 -18.23 -14.69
C MET A 812 -15.13 -17.62 -13.53
N GLU A 813 -15.07 -18.20 -12.33
CA GLU A 813 -15.70 -17.60 -11.14
C GLU A 813 -14.97 -16.32 -10.71
N LYS A 814 -13.63 -16.26 -10.74
CA LYS A 814 -12.90 -14.99 -10.51
C LYS A 814 -13.27 -13.93 -11.54
N ALA A 815 -13.40 -14.28 -12.82
CA ALA A 815 -13.84 -13.32 -13.84
C ALA A 815 -15.24 -12.76 -13.52
N LYS A 816 -16.18 -13.64 -13.15
CA LYS A 816 -17.56 -13.31 -12.74
C LYS A 816 -17.62 -12.46 -11.47
N GLU A 817 -16.86 -12.77 -10.43
CA GLU A 817 -16.70 -11.95 -9.22
C GLU A 817 -16.22 -10.53 -9.54
N LYS A 818 -15.32 -10.41 -10.52
CA LYS A 818 -14.73 -9.14 -10.97
C LYS A 818 -15.56 -8.42 -12.05
N ASN A 819 -16.70 -8.99 -12.45
CA ASN A 819 -17.57 -8.50 -13.53
C ASN A 819 -16.89 -8.45 -14.91
N VAL A 820 -15.87 -9.29 -15.13
CA VAL A 820 -15.14 -9.42 -16.40
C VAL A 820 -15.91 -10.32 -17.36
N THR A 821 -16.18 -9.82 -18.57
CA THR A 821 -16.81 -10.63 -19.63
C THR A 821 -15.77 -11.47 -20.36
N ILE A 822 -15.80 -12.80 -20.17
CA ILE A 822 -14.95 -13.76 -20.88
C ILE A 822 -15.60 -14.13 -22.23
N HIS A 823 -14.85 -13.95 -23.32
CA HIS A 823 -15.25 -14.32 -24.68
C HIS A 823 -14.43 -15.51 -25.17
N LEU A 824 -15.11 -16.64 -25.38
CA LEU A 824 -14.54 -17.89 -25.94
C LEU A 824 -15.02 -18.11 -27.38
N PRO A 825 -14.31 -18.91 -28.21
CA PRO A 825 -14.72 -19.19 -29.57
C PRO A 825 -15.99 -20.06 -29.60
N THR A 826 -16.83 -19.82 -30.60
CA THR A 826 -18.10 -20.54 -30.85
C THR A 826 -18.10 -21.38 -32.12
N ASP A 827 -17.02 -21.32 -32.88
CA ASP A 827 -16.74 -22.09 -34.10
C ASP A 827 -15.22 -22.15 -34.33
N PHE A 828 -14.77 -23.16 -35.08
CA PHE A 828 -13.35 -23.54 -35.19
C PHE A 828 -12.96 -23.86 -36.64
N VAL A 829 -11.70 -23.60 -37.01
CA VAL A 829 -11.10 -24.15 -38.24
C VAL A 829 -10.26 -25.37 -37.84
N ASN A 830 -10.66 -26.56 -38.31
CA ASN A 830 -10.05 -27.82 -37.90
C ASN A 830 -9.30 -28.47 -39.07
N ALA A 831 -8.13 -29.04 -38.80
CA ALA A 831 -7.27 -29.72 -39.77
C ALA A 831 -7.11 -31.22 -39.46
N ASP A 832 -6.87 -32.04 -40.48
CA ASP A 832 -6.57 -33.48 -40.34
C ASP A 832 -5.15 -33.76 -39.82
N LYS A 833 -4.22 -32.81 -40.00
CA LYS A 833 -2.83 -32.86 -39.52
C LYS A 833 -2.32 -31.46 -39.15
N PHE A 834 -1.28 -31.39 -38.33
CA PHE A 834 -0.55 -30.15 -38.06
C PHE A 834 0.43 -29.84 -39.21
N ALA A 835 -0.08 -29.29 -40.31
CA ALA A 835 0.73 -28.86 -41.46
C ALA A 835 0.03 -27.74 -42.26
N GLU A 836 0.80 -26.96 -43.00
CA GLU A 836 0.26 -25.86 -43.83
C GLU A 836 -0.67 -26.36 -44.95
N ASP A 837 -0.39 -27.54 -45.49
CA ASP A 837 -1.11 -28.21 -46.57
C ASP A 837 -2.24 -29.15 -46.09
N ALA A 838 -2.66 -29.03 -44.83
CA ALA A 838 -3.68 -29.89 -44.22
C ALA A 838 -5.08 -29.67 -44.81
N ALA A 839 -5.86 -30.75 -44.89
CA ALA A 839 -7.26 -30.69 -45.28
C ALA A 839 -8.08 -30.18 -44.10
N PHE A 840 -8.84 -29.09 -44.32
CA PHE A 840 -9.56 -28.42 -43.24
C PHE A 840 -11.08 -28.37 -43.42
N ASN A 841 -11.78 -28.30 -42.29
CA ASN A 841 -13.21 -28.03 -42.20
C ASN A 841 -13.49 -26.92 -41.18
N VAL A 842 -14.75 -26.48 -41.09
CA VAL A 842 -15.23 -25.53 -40.08
C VAL A 842 -16.42 -26.14 -39.37
N THR A 843 -16.42 -26.11 -38.04
CA THR A 843 -17.51 -26.63 -37.19
C THR A 843 -17.91 -25.64 -36.11
N ASP A 844 -19.15 -25.73 -35.62
CA ASP A 844 -19.66 -24.92 -34.52
C ASP A 844 -19.40 -25.58 -33.15
N LEU A 845 -19.61 -24.83 -32.07
CA LEU A 845 -19.47 -25.29 -30.69
C LEU A 845 -20.33 -26.51 -30.34
N LYS A 846 -21.47 -26.72 -31.01
CA LYS A 846 -22.34 -27.89 -30.76
C LYS A 846 -21.82 -29.16 -31.44
N THR A 847 -21.24 -29.01 -32.62
CA THR A 847 -20.60 -30.11 -33.35
C THR A 847 -19.26 -30.48 -32.73
N GLY A 848 -18.52 -29.49 -32.21
CA GLY A 848 -17.16 -29.66 -31.72
C GLY A 848 -16.16 -29.94 -32.85
N VAL A 849 -14.95 -30.35 -32.48
CA VAL A 849 -13.91 -30.79 -33.42
C VAL A 849 -14.13 -32.29 -33.70
N PRO A 850 -14.19 -32.73 -34.98
CA PRO A 850 -14.35 -34.15 -35.31
C PRO A 850 -13.17 -35.02 -34.84
N ASP A 851 -13.44 -36.30 -34.57
CA ASP A 851 -12.39 -37.27 -34.22
C ASP A 851 -11.35 -37.38 -35.36
N GLY A 852 -10.07 -37.47 -34.98
CA GLY A 852 -8.94 -37.40 -35.91
C GLY A 852 -8.49 -35.96 -36.24
N TYR A 853 -9.40 -34.98 -36.26
CA TYR A 853 -9.10 -33.58 -36.56
C TYR A 853 -8.62 -32.82 -35.30
N MET A 854 -7.96 -31.68 -35.53
CA MET A 854 -7.51 -30.74 -34.49
C MET A 854 -7.82 -29.29 -34.90
N GLY A 855 -8.33 -28.49 -33.97
CA GLY A 855 -8.61 -27.07 -34.20
C GLY A 855 -7.34 -26.22 -34.20
N LEU A 856 -7.08 -25.47 -35.27
CA LEU A 856 -5.85 -24.68 -35.48
C LEU A 856 -6.08 -23.17 -35.59
N ASP A 857 -7.30 -22.70 -35.83
CA ASP A 857 -7.66 -21.26 -35.81
C ASP A 857 -9.11 -21.09 -35.34
N VAL A 858 -9.47 -19.88 -34.90
CA VAL A 858 -10.86 -19.56 -34.54
C VAL A 858 -11.72 -19.37 -35.79
N GLY A 859 -12.95 -19.84 -35.74
CA GLY A 859 -13.86 -19.81 -36.89
C GLY A 859 -14.32 -18.41 -37.29
N PRO A 860 -14.99 -18.28 -38.46
CA PRO A 860 -15.44 -16.99 -39.00
C PRO A 860 -16.42 -16.24 -38.08
N GLU A 861 -17.36 -16.92 -37.41
CA GLU A 861 -18.31 -16.24 -36.52
C GLU A 861 -17.68 -15.83 -35.18
N SER A 862 -16.71 -16.59 -34.68
CA SER A 862 -15.87 -16.20 -33.53
C SER A 862 -15.02 -14.98 -33.87
N THR A 863 -14.36 -15.00 -35.03
CA THR A 863 -13.55 -13.88 -35.53
C THR A 863 -14.37 -12.59 -35.61
N LYS A 864 -15.60 -12.69 -36.13
CA LYS A 864 -16.57 -11.60 -36.23
C LYS A 864 -17.05 -11.09 -34.86
N LYS A 865 -17.40 -11.99 -33.93
CA LYS A 865 -17.79 -11.61 -32.55
C LYS A 865 -16.65 -10.92 -31.81
N PHE A 866 -15.44 -11.47 -31.89
CA PHE A 866 -14.25 -10.91 -31.28
C PHE A 866 -13.91 -9.52 -31.88
N ALA A 867 -14.04 -9.35 -33.20
CA ALA A 867 -13.85 -8.05 -33.84
C ALA A 867 -14.84 -6.97 -33.32
N GLU A 868 -16.10 -7.34 -33.06
CA GLU A 868 -17.09 -6.43 -32.47
C GLU A 868 -16.83 -6.06 -31.00
N VAL A 869 -16.10 -6.89 -30.25
CA VAL A 869 -15.61 -6.56 -28.90
C VAL A 869 -14.40 -5.63 -29.01
N VAL A 870 -13.42 -6.00 -29.83
CA VAL A 870 -12.21 -5.21 -30.09
C VAL A 870 -12.51 -3.78 -30.53
N LYS A 871 -13.50 -3.56 -31.40
CA LYS A 871 -13.87 -2.23 -31.92
C LYS A 871 -14.56 -1.31 -30.89
N LYS A 872 -14.99 -1.83 -29.75
CA LYS A 872 -15.62 -1.07 -28.66
C LYS A 872 -14.61 -0.64 -27.58
N ALA A 873 -13.52 -1.38 -27.44
CA ALA A 873 -12.51 -1.14 -26.43
C ALA A 873 -11.77 0.20 -26.63
N LYS A 874 -11.35 0.79 -25.51
CA LYS A 874 -10.53 2.02 -25.44
C LYS A 874 -9.09 1.73 -25.04
N THR A 875 -8.86 0.71 -24.23
CA THR A 875 -7.53 0.14 -24.00
C THR A 875 -7.54 -1.33 -24.43
N ILE A 876 -6.50 -1.77 -25.13
CA ILE A 876 -6.35 -3.16 -25.59
C ILE A 876 -4.95 -3.66 -25.27
N VAL A 877 -4.84 -4.79 -24.57
CA VAL A 877 -3.57 -5.53 -24.39
C VAL A 877 -3.72 -6.90 -25.05
N TRP A 878 -2.89 -7.20 -26.05
CA TRP A 878 -2.93 -8.47 -26.78
C TRP A 878 -1.65 -9.29 -26.54
N ASN A 879 -1.80 -10.51 -26.02
CA ASN A 879 -0.73 -11.46 -25.75
C ASN A 879 -1.07 -12.88 -26.27
N GLY A 880 -0.75 -13.14 -27.53
CA GLY A 880 -0.81 -14.46 -28.17
C GLY A 880 -1.80 -14.55 -29.35
N PRO A 881 -1.40 -15.15 -30.49
CA PRO A 881 -2.29 -15.41 -31.64
C PRO A 881 -3.54 -16.24 -31.29
N ALA A 882 -4.60 -16.06 -32.09
CA ALA A 882 -5.83 -16.83 -31.96
C ALA A 882 -5.84 -18.15 -32.78
N GLY A 883 -4.78 -18.38 -33.56
CA GLY A 883 -4.57 -19.57 -34.37
C GLY A 883 -3.11 -19.69 -34.82
N VAL A 884 -2.79 -20.75 -35.56
CA VAL A 884 -1.45 -21.04 -36.12
C VAL A 884 -1.16 -20.13 -37.32
N PHE A 885 -0.99 -18.85 -37.02
CA PHE A 885 -0.91 -17.76 -38.01
C PHE A 885 0.29 -17.83 -38.96
N GLU A 886 1.27 -18.67 -38.63
CA GLU A 886 2.40 -19.03 -39.47
C GLU A 886 1.91 -19.62 -40.80
N PHE A 887 0.95 -20.57 -40.73
CA PHE A 887 0.33 -21.24 -41.86
C PHE A 887 -0.85 -20.42 -42.40
N ASP A 888 -0.85 -20.06 -43.68
CA ASP A 888 -1.84 -19.10 -44.20
C ASP A 888 -3.30 -19.60 -44.10
N ASN A 889 -3.53 -20.92 -44.17
CA ASN A 889 -4.85 -21.53 -43.97
C ASN A 889 -5.42 -21.32 -42.55
N PHE A 890 -4.57 -21.17 -41.53
CA PHE A 890 -4.94 -21.10 -40.11
C PHE A 890 -4.57 -19.74 -39.48
N SER A 891 -4.52 -18.71 -40.33
CA SER A 891 -4.11 -17.35 -39.97
C SER A 891 -5.25 -16.32 -39.92
N ARG A 892 -6.47 -16.71 -40.31
CA ARG A 892 -7.58 -15.81 -40.63
C ARG A 892 -8.20 -15.19 -39.39
N GLY A 893 -8.36 -15.94 -38.31
CA GLY A 893 -8.85 -15.44 -37.03
C GLY A 893 -7.89 -14.45 -36.40
N THR A 894 -6.60 -14.80 -36.39
CA THR A 894 -5.52 -13.90 -35.95
C THR A 894 -5.44 -12.63 -36.83
N LYS A 895 -5.63 -12.75 -38.14
CA LYS A 895 -5.67 -11.59 -39.06
C LYS A 895 -6.89 -10.70 -38.82
N GLY A 896 -8.07 -11.28 -38.63
CA GLY A 896 -9.31 -10.54 -38.36
C GLY A 896 -9.26 -9.76 -37.05
N LEU A 897 -8.65 -10.36 -36.00
CA LEU A 897 -8.31 -9.64 -34.77
C LEU A 897 -7.34 -8.48 -35.04
N MET A 898 -6.27 -8.69 -35.81
CA MET A 898 -5.30 -7.64 -36.13
C MET A 898 -5.95 -6.45 -36.86
N ASP A 899 -6.80 -6.71 -37.84
CA ASP A 899 -7.49 -5.65 -38.57
C ASP A 899 -8.49 -4.89 -37.68
N ALA A 900 -9.19 -5.60 -36.78
CA ALA A 900 -10.07 -4.96 -35.79
C ALA A 900 -9.30 -4.12 -34.77
N VAL A 901 -8.12 -4.58 -34.31
CA VAL A 901 -7.25 -3.83 -33.39
C VAL A 901 -6.71 -2.57 -34.08
N VAL A 902 -6.25 -2.68 -35.32
CA VAL A 902 -5.81 -1.52 -36.13
C VAL A 902 -6.96 -0.53 -36.37
N GLU A 903 -8.18 -1.02 -36.63
CA GLU A 903 -9.37 -0.16 -36.74
C GLU A 903 -9.65 0.58 -35.43
N ALA A 904 -9.56 -0.11 -34.28
CA ALA A 904 -9.71 0.50 -32.96
C ALA A 904 -8.62 1.57 -32.68
N THR A 905 -7.35 1.30 -33.00
CA THR A 905 -6.27 2.31 -32.90
C THR A 905 -6.59 3.55 -33.73
N SER A 906 -7.06 3.37 -34.96
CA SER A 906 -7.41 4.49 -35.86
C SER A 906 -8.57 5.34 -35.34
N LYS A 907 -9.39 4.77 -34.44
CA LYS A 907 -10.50 5.42 -33.71
C LYS A 907 -10.08 5.95 -32.32
N GLY A 908 -8.79 5.95 -32.02
CA GLY A 908 -8.19 6.51 -30.80
C GLY A 908 -8.00 5.53 -29.65
N ALA A 909 -8.19 4.22 -29.82
CA ALA A 909 -7.90 3.26 -28.77
C ALA A 909 -6.38 3.12 -28.52
N ILE A 910 -6.00 2.90 -27.25
CA ILE A 910 -4.62 2.58 -26.86
C ILE A 910 -4.41 1.07 -27.00
N THR A 911 -3.60 0.66 -27.97
CA THR A 911 -3.36 -0.76 -28.28
C THR A 911 -1.91 -1.16 -28.02
N ILE A 912 -1.72 -2.15 -27.13
CA ILE A 912 -0.42 -2.68 -26.73
C ILE A 912 -0.31 -4.14 -27.18
N ILE A 913 0.62 -4.42 -28.09
CA ILE A 913 0.95 -5.77 -28.52
C ILE A 913 2.11 -6.32 -27.70
N GLY A 914 1.91 -7.45 -27.03
CA GLY A 914 2.92 -8.17 -26.26
C GLY A 914 3.09 -9.62 -26.69
N GLY A 915 4.22 -10.24 -26.33
CA GLY A 915 4.60 -11.58 -26.76
C GLY A 915 5.24 -11.61 -28.16
N GLY A 916 6.19 -12.52 -28.35
CA GLY A 916 6.98 -12.60 -29.59
C GLY A 916 6.15 -12.95 -30.82
N ASP A 917 5.18 -13.85 -30.66
CA ASP A 917 4.39 -14.37 -31.76
C ASP A 917 3.38 -13.32 -32.25
N THR A 918 2.74 -12.59 -31.33
CA THR A 918 1.86 -11.45 -31.64
C THR A 918 2.62 -10.31 -32.34
N ALA A 919 3.85 -10.02 -31.92
CA ALA A 919 4.71 -9.04 -32.60
C ALA A 919 5.17 -9.53 -33.99
N THR A 920 5.40 -10.84 -34.15
CA THR A 920 5.72 -11.47 -35.45
C THR A 920 4.51 -11.43 -36.38
N ALA A 921 3.30 -11.64 -35.86
CA ALA A 921 2.04 -11.45 -36.58
C ALA A 921 1.88 -9.99 -37.05
N CYS A 922 2.21 -9.00 -36.21
CA CYS A 922 2.19 -7.59 -36.64
C CYS A 922 3.07 -7.36 -37.88
N LYS A 923 4.29 -7.93 -37.86
CA LYS A 923 5.27 -7.84 -38.93
C LYS A 923 4.87 -8.61 -40.20
N LYS A 924 4.24 -9.80 -40.07
CA LYS A 924 3.70 -10.57 -41.22
C LYS A 924 2.72 -9.74 -42.07
N TRP A 925 2.05 -8.75 -41.46
CA TRP A 925 1.04 -7.91 -42.13
C TRP A 925 1.36 -6.41 -42.17
N ASN A 926 2.58 -6.00 -41.81
CA ASN A 926 3.05 -4.60 -41.78
C ASN A 926 2.07 -3.68 -41.00
N THR A 927 1.92 -3.95 -39.70
CA THR A 927 0.96 -3.28 -38.81
C THR A 927 1.60 -2.63 -37.59
N GLU A 928 2.91 -2.76 -37.39
CA GLU A 928 3.65 -2.21 -36.23
C GLU A 928 3.51 -0.69 -36.09
N ALA A 929 3.38 0.03 -37.21
CA ALA A 929 3.14 1.47 -37.26
C ALA A 929 1.65 1.87 -37.22
N LYS A 930 0.73 0.90 -37.10
CA LYS A 930 -0.74 1.07 -37.08
C LYS A 930 -1.37 0.72 -35.72
N VAL A 931 -0.55 0.29 -34.77
CA VAL A 931 -0.90 0.03 -33.36
C VAL A 931 -0.10 0.99 -32.47
N SER A 932 -0.65 1.43 -31.33
CA SER A 932 0.01 2.45 -30.49
C SER A 932 1.40 2.01 -30.00
N HIS A 933 1.54 0.74 -29.60
CA HIS A 933 2.81 0.16 -29.18
C HIS A 933 2.91 -1.35 -29.46
N VAL A 934 4.02 -1.76 -30.08
CA VAL A 934 4.51 -3.15 -30.06
C VAL A 934 5.64 -3.24 -29.05
N SER A 935 5.47 -4.05 -28.00
CA SER A 935 6.46 -4.24 -26.95
C SER A 935 7.63 -5.10 -27.48
N THR A 936 8.85 -4.65 -27.22
CA THR A 936 10.09 -5.42 -27.42
C THR A 936 10.45 -6.29 -26.21
N GLY A 937 9.78 -6.07 -25.07
CA GLY A 937 10.08 -6.68 -23.77
C GLY A 937 9.94 -8.19 -23.69
N GLY A 938 9.10 -8.81 -24.52
CA GLY A 938 8.89 -10.26 -24.54
C GLY A 938 8.49 -10.81 -23.16
N GLY A 939 9.38 -11.58 -22.52
CA GLY A 939 9.20 -12.07 -21.15
C GLY A 939 9.07 -10.95 -20.11
N ALA A 940 9.76 -9.82 -20.27
CA ALA A 940 9.62 -8.68 -19.34
C ALA A 940 8.20 -8.08 -19.36
N SER A 941 7.57 -8.03 -20.53
CA SER A 941 6.17 -7.61 -20.68
C SER A 941 5.21 -8.62 -20.08
N LEU A 942 5.48 -9.93 -20.23
CA LEU A 942 4.67 -10.98 -19.61
C LEU A 942 4.72 -10.87 -18.07
N GLU A 943 5.93 -10.80 -17.50
CA GLU A 943 6.10 -10.70 -16.05
C GLU A 943 5.52 -9.40 -15.47
N LEU A 944 5.56 -8.29 -16.22
CA LEU A 944 4.89 -7.04 -15.84
C LEU A 944 3.35 -7.14 -15.90
N LEU A 945 2.80 -7.81 -16.92
CA LEU A 945 1.37 -8.09 -17.05
C LEU A 945 0.87 -9.14 -16.04
N GLU A 946 1.76 -9.96 -15.48
CA GLU A 946 1.53 -10.84 -14.32
C GLU A 946 1.59 -10.12 -12.97
N GLY A 947 2.05 -8.86 -12.94
CA GLY A 947 2.15 -8.02 -11.74
C GLY A 947 3.47 -8.09 -10.98
N LYS A 948 4.53 -8.68 -11.56
CA LYS A 948 5.83 -8.85 -10.90
C LYS A 948 6.69 -7.57 -10.91
N VAL A 949 7.57 -7.47 -9.92
CA VAL A 949 8.68 -6.50 -9.89
C VAL A 949 9.72 -6.87 -10.96
N LEU A 950 10.12 -5.90 -11.79
CA LEU A 950 11.20 -6.04 -12.77
C LEU A 950 12.50 -5.45 -12.19
N PRO A 951 13.51 -6.25 -11.78
CA PRO A 951 14.69 -5.75 -11.08
C PRO A 951 15.47 -4.67 -11.83
N GLY A 952 15.56 -4.75 -13.16
CA GLY A 952 16.25 -3.78 -14.02
C GLY A 952 15.48 -2.48 -14.28
N VAL A 953 14.20 -2.41 -13.88
CA VAL A 953 13.45 -1.14 -13.73
C VAL A 953 13.57 -0.63 -12.30
N ASP A 954 13.47 -1.52 -11.30
CA ASP A 954 13.52 -1.15 -9.89
C ASP A 954 14.85 -0.47 -9.52
N ALA A 955 15.96 -0.97 -10.06
CA ALA A 955 17.29 -0.39 -9.94
C ALA A 955 17.47 1.00 -10.59
N LEU A 956 16.45 1.58 -11.23
CA LEU A 956 16.47 2.95 -11.75
C LEU A 956 15.98 3.97 -10.71
N SER A 957 16.52 5.18 -10.80
CA SER A 957 16.09 6.33 -10.02
C SER A 957 14.60 6.64 -10.26
N SER A 958 13.91 7.11 -9.22
CA SER A 958 12.60 7.76 -9.41
C SER A 958 12.77 9.03 -10.25
N ALA A 959 11.72 9.40 -10.97
CA ALA A 959 11.70 10.57 -11.86
C ALA A 959 11.94 11.90 -11.14
#